data_AF-A0A067TWF6-F1
#
_entry.id   AF-A0A067TWF6-F1
#
_cell.length_a   1.000
_cell.length_b   1.000
_cell.length_c   1.000
_cell.angle_alpha   90.00
_cell.angle_beta   90.00
_cell.angle_gamma   90.00
#
_symmetry.space_group_name_H-M   'P 1'
#
loop_
_entity.id
_entity.type
_entity.pdbx_description
1 polymer ?
#
loop_
_entity_poly.entity_id
_entity_poly.type
_entity_poly.pdbx_seq_one_letter_code
_entity_poly.pdbx_strand_id
1 'polypeptide(L)'
;MVHPLVWPGQYCFYPIGNTSAVSLTIDIPPEEPARMLLLGCGDPRNVLYTIFTEAPNPGRTLDFTCSDFDPAILARNVLLLTMIADGQSCTTIWNIYLHLRLDSDSHCALISQCKKLIAFSECTQTWTASPYASSIKICTEYTLTELRHHWMLYACMQDLPNPQLAAIRHAFDQQCKKNSEKVQMTFMCARSLGPLAVNGFPVIYQSYKNFWETGVTCVNPESIAAATLVNPTFAYSLGGEGCSVHYGIDPLVPFHLAALFGNAKTTISMTEVVEAAMQEFTDWCMSYRASLSSTSPALIRFFVGEATAVCRALYAFGATGTLKLGVPVAPWKAQPIQLSADEYKPSSHDGAPTSFNVIHTSNLVDHIALLNILITAIPLLPQNLPCVLYTESLLFFGENATKEFKEHLHADLSVIGILLGLCPVDYLCGFSSRCNTHELLIHKALKDGSKKTPVPVSQFHQVTTWKVPTSGDAIASQNVANISRPSFDGYQLGSLLYDIYQSLFEEESAINFFSNNQTNLAKAISHSNLVHFTREGFVLLLKHIQHRLLVSEDEWAAIMDRFMTLQHGSLQVQLMEGLHDKDLCVQLHRHGLYRAPSFQSPKIKKIGRYSNWDIVPDLVRVILIIPREKIAMLEHSRPEEISTPSLHGEIFGVNCMNYFTSIDIAFGKVVSIGTKSHPQVVFEEDTNSWAGESPLVASFVVPASLLSDQEPPHQLSVGLGVYNTPAALMFLGRKLGPQLRIFSAKLMDETLVHVLPEQLLPLKYSFPSSRPSNSVESAATNMLTQIGESGMASVELDEQYELISTLTIRVSITDESSLKLFCEVGSKAEPKITQLSPCVLRATLGRKIQDIAYPFPVIGSLPQLRGARKSRYFEIIVRPSRSLLADGMKLNPFPVINAKGLLHPWSIHRVNLSTLPILDVNKERVKTWLNPHVGSMLSSREASLKKKQRADTLMFVKDTIHSIFVRATGIQGTPIQRYFALLDKQTKNCDTILFVNDLRFDLASHTMVCDGYVLPLTPRIMREKKQPFEALLKGGIVHIPVFEGEMQAWKQLLPAFVERCRVSWKHGPNCEYKAQGRIPLTQEMEEDADPLCSCGRGKDVEGMYKVELWKKFAPYVTRVAISPLFAVSYLETVGRDPDAHKCSVCRKKKKLLTCKRCKKVRYCSASCQKEDWSAHKPKCKA
;
A
#
# COMPACT_ATOMS: atom_id res chain seq x y z
N MET A 1 17.46 -2.68 -11.59
CA MET A 1 16.20 -2.33 -10.87
C MET A 1 15.35 -3.59 -10.73
N VAL A 2 14.29 -3.59 -9.92
CA VAL A 2 13.49 -4.83 -9.67
C VAL A 2 12.40 -5.03 -10.73
N HIS A 3 12.04 -3.97 -11.45
CA HIS A 3 11.02 -3.93 -12.50
C HIS A 3 11.66 -3.99 -13.91
N PRO A 4 10.99 -4.61 -14.92
CA PRO A 4 11.50 -4.68 -16.29
C PRO A 4 11.79 -3.31 -16.90
N LEU A 5 12.87 -3.22 -17.68
CA LEU A 5 13.10 -2.00 -18.46
C LEU A 5 12.06 -1.93 -19.58
N VAL A 6 11.25 -0.88 -19.57
CA VAL A 6 10.26 -0.62 -20.63
C VAL A 6 10.73 0.48 -21.57
N TRP A 7 10.33 0.37 -22.84
CA TRP A 7 10.41 1.48 -23.77
C TRP A 7 9.52 2.63 -23.25
N PRO A 8 10.02 3.88 -23.17
CA PRO A 8 9.33 4.97 -22.46
C PRO A 8 8.00 5.41 -23.08
N GLY A 9 7.74 5.06 -24.35
CA GLY A 9 6.44 5.30 -24.98
C GLY A 9 5.98 6.75 -24.87
N GLN A 10 4.69 6.96 -24.57
CA GLN A 10 4.17 8.29 -24.22
C GLN A 10 4.38 8.57 -22.73
N TYR A 11 5.25 9.53 -22.41
CA TYR A 11 5.41 10.00 -21.04
C TYR A 11 4.17 10.77 -20.55
N CYS A 12 3.76 10.49 -19.31
CA CYS A 12 2.69 11.22 -18.63
C CYS A 12 3.24 11.88 -17.38
N PHE A 13 3.18 13.21 -17.34
CA PHE A 13 3.60 14.02 -16.20
C PHE A 13 2.46 14.17 -15.20
N TYR A 14 2.73 13.89 -13.91
CA TYR A 14 1.77 13.94 -12.80
C TYR A 14 2.13 15.03 -11.76
N PRO A 15 2.09 16.31 -12.13
CA PRO A 15 2.44 17.44 -11.25
C PRO A 15 1.45 17.63 -10.08
N ILE A 16 0.23 17.16 -10.23
CA ILE A 16 -0.82 17.23 -9.20
C ILE A 16 -1.26 15.80 -8.99
N GLY A 17 -1.31 15.36 -7.74
CA GLY A 17 -1.69 14.00 -7.48
C GLY A 17 -3.19 13.78 -7.68
N ASN A 18 -3.53 12.52 -7.84
CA ASN A 18 -4.79 12.03 -8.40
C ASN A 18 -5.71 11.36 -7.34
N THR A 19 -5.42 11.54 -6.06
CA THR A 19 -6.24 11.14 -4.92
C THR A 19 -6.34 12.30 -3.90
N SER A 20 -7.31 12.24 -3.00
CA SER A 20 -7.44 13.22 -1.91
C SER A 20 -6.31 13.05 -0.88
N ALA A 21 -5.97 14.14 -0.19
CA ALA A 21 -4.90 14.12 0.80
C ALA A 21 -5.21 13.19 1.98
N VAL A 22 -4.19 12.50 2.49
CA VAL A 22 -4.31 11.61 3.66
C VAL A 22 -3.30 12.00 4.74
N SER A 23 -3.66 11.77 6.00
CA SER A 23 -2.74 11.96 7.12
C SER A 23 -1.91 10.70 7.32
N LEU A 24 -0.58 10.86 7.34
CA LEU A 24 0.36 9.74 7.40
C LEU A 24 0.61 9.22 8.82
N THR A 25 0.04 9.86 9.84
CA THR A 25 0.32 9.54 11.24
C THR A 25 -0.83 8.83 11.97
N ILE A 26 -1.84 8.38 11.21
CA ILE A 26 -3.11 7.84 11.74
C ILE A 26 -2.98 6.44 12.38
N ASP A 27 -1.94 5.69 12.05
CA ASP A 27 -1.73 4.31 12.54
C ASP A 27 -0.52 4.15 13.49
N ILE A 28 0.12 5.26 13.89
CA ILE A 28 1.20 5.28 14.88
C ILE A 28 0.72 5.96 16.18
N PRO A 29 1.35 5.73 17.34
CA PRO A 29 1.02 6.44 18.58
C PRO A 29 1.22 7.98 18.47
N PRO A 30 0.41 8.82 19.13
CA PRO A 30 0.58 10.29 19.12
C PRO A 30 1.93 10.75 19.67
N GLU A 31 2.50 10.00 20.60
CA GLU A 31 3.77 10.29 21.24
C GLU A 31 5.00 9.81 20.45
N GLU A 32 4.81 8.92 19.48
CA GLU A 32 5.91 8.32 18.72
C GLU A 32 6.41 9.31 17.64
N PRO A 33 7.73 9.55 17.54
CA PRO A 33 8.34 10.25 16.42
C PRO A 33 7.90 9.64 15.07
N ALA A 34 7.43 10.47 14.14
CA ALA A 34 6.98 10.01 12.83
C ALA A 34 8.12 10.12 11.82
N ARG A 35 8.67 8.98 11.39
CA ARG A 35 9.66 8.85 10.31
C ARG A 35 8.97 8.22 9.10
N MET A 36 8.64 9.05 8.13
CA MET A 36 7.76 8.74 7.02
C MET A 36 8.54 8.69 5.70
N LEU A 37 8.40 7.61 4.95
CA LEU A 37 8.90 7.49 3.58
C LEU A 37 7.74 7.53 2.60
N LEU A 38 7.75 8.50 1.69
CA LEU A 38 6.77 8.62 0.60
C LEU A 38 7.46 8.20 -0.70
N LEU A 39 7.13 7.01 -1.20
CA LEU A 39 7.59 6.51 -2.49
C LEU A 39 6.60 6.90 -3.58
N GLY A 40 7.08 7.56 -4.64
CA GLY A 40 6.21 8.19 -5.63
C GLY A 40 5.40 9.29 -4.97
N CYS A 41 6.08 10.21 -4.27
CA CYS A 41 5.43 11.17 -3.40
C CYS A 41 4.45 12.08 -4.17
N GLY A 42 4.69 12.31 -5.47
CA GLY A 42 3.88 13.25 -6.23
C GLY A 42 3.98 14.64 -5.62
N ASP A 43 2.83 15.24 -5.30
CA ASP A 43 2.73 16.58 -4.70
C ASP A 43 2.89 16.58 -3.15
N PRO A 44 3.00 17.74 -2.48
CA PRO A 44 3.19 17.79 -1.04
C PRO A 44 1.86 17.73 -0.26
N ARG A 45 0.72 17.38 -0.87
CA ARG A 45 -0.59 17.44 -0.18
C ARG A 45 -0.64 16.58 1.08
N ASN A 46 -0.06 15.38 1.04
CA ASN A 46 -0.08 14.46 2.17
C ASN A 46 0.81 14.97 3.30
N VAL A 47 1.91 15.65 2.96
CA VAL A 47 2.80 16.32 3.93
C VAL A 47 2.07 17.49 4.59
N LEU A 48 1.50 18.40 3.79
CA LEU A 48 0.77 19.57 4.28
C LEU A 48 -0.46 19.19 5.11
N TYR A 49 -1.25 18.22 4.65
CA TYR A 49 -2.42 17.72 5.36
C TYR A 49 -2.06 16.97 6.65
N THR A 50 -0.96 16.21 6.65
CA THR A 50 -0.45 15.59 7.89
C THR A 50 -0.12 16.68 8.91
N ILE A 51 0.65 17.71 8.52
CA ILE A 51 1.00 18.82 9.42
C ILE A 51 -0.24 19.57 9.93
N PHE A 52 -1.23 19.82 9.05
CA PHE A 52 -2.51 20.44 9.42
C PHE A 52 -3.31 19.61 10.43
N THR A 53 -3.29 18.28 10.31
CA THR A 53 -4.06 17.39 11.18
C THR A 53 -3.40 17.10 12.52
N GLU A 54 -2.10 17.40 12.67
CA GLU A 54 -1.39 17.33 13.94
C GLU A 54 -1.96 18.29 15.00
N ALA A 55 -1.77 17.96 16.27
CA ALA A 55 -2.05 18.90 17.34
C ALA A 55 -1.08 20.10 17.27
N PRO A 56 -1.47 21.31 17.70
CA PRO A 56 -0.59 22.49 17.66
C PRO A 56 0.75 22.36 18.38
N ASN A 57 0.87 21.43 19.33
CA ASN A 57 2.12 21.07 20.03
C ASN A 57 2.14 19.55 20.26
N PRO A 58 2.37 18.74 19.21
CA PRO A 58 2.14 17.30 19.30
C PRO A 58 3.21 16.60 20.16
N GLY A 59 4.35 17.27 20.40
CA GLY A 59 5.47 16.74 21.18
C GLY A 59 6.24 15.62 20.48
N ARG A 60 5.83 15.23 19.27
CA ARG A 60 6.57 14.33 18.37
C ARG A 60 7.19 15.10 17.21
N THR A 61 8.30 14.59 16.71
CA THR A 61 8.94 15.09 15.49
C THR A 61 8.25 14.52 14.25
N LEU A 62 8.09 15.33 13.21
CA LEU A 62 7.64 14.89 11.89
C LEU A 62 8.83 14.94 10.93
N ASP A 63 9.17 13.79 10.37
CA ASP A 63 10.28 13.61 9.46
C ASP A 63 9.79 12.89 8.20
N PHE A 64 9.74 13.62 7.08
CA PHE A 64 9.29 13.14 5.79
C PHE A 64 10.49 12.94 4.87
N THR A 65 10.58 11.78 4.22
CA THR A 65 11.49 11.53 3.08
C THR A 65 10.63 11.31 1.85
N CYS A 66 10.64 12.28 0.94
CA CYS A 66 9.84 12.32 -0.28
C CYS A 66 10.69 11.88 -1.46
N SER A 67 10.34 10.75 -2.07
CA SER A 67 11.02 10.18 -3.23
C SER A 67 10.12 10.22 -4.45
N ASP A 68 10.67 10.72 -5.55
CA ASP A 68 10.06 10.62 -6.88
C ASP A 68 11.16 10.46 -7.93
N PHE A 69 10.86 9.78 -9.04
CA PHE A 69 11.85 9.58 -10.10
C PHE A 69 11.87 10.76 -11.07
N ASP A 70 10.78 11.56 -11.14
CA ASP A 70 10.74 12.78 -11.95
C ASP A 70 11.22 13.99 -11.11
N PRO A 71 12.40 14.56 -11.39
CA PRO A 71 12.90 15.73 -10.67
C PRO A 71 12.00 16.97 -10.80
N ALA A 72 11.21 17.10 -11.87
CA ALA A 72 10.28 18.22 -12.03
C ALA A 72 9.20 18.24 -10.94
N ILE A 73 8.76 17.06 -10.48
CA ILE A 73 7.80 16.94 -9.39
C ILE A 73 8.41 17.51 -8.10
N LEU A 74 9.62 17.07 -7.75
CA LEU A 74 10.28 17.51 -6.53
C LEU A 74 10.68 19.00 -6.57
N ALA A 75 11.07 19.51 -7.74
CA ALA A 75 11.40 20.92 -7.94
C ALA A 75 10.19 21.82 -7.65
N ARG A 76 9.00 21.38 -8.08
CA ARG A 76 7.72 22.07 -7.79
C ARG A 76 7.35 21.98 -6.31
N ASN A 77 7.58 20.85 -5.67
CA ASN A 77 7.29 20.67 -4.24
C ASN A 77 8.14 21.63 -3.39
N VAL A 78 9.45 21.70 -3.63
CA VAL A 78 10.35 22.62 -2.93
C VAL A 78 9.98 24.08 -3.24
N LEU A 79 9.63 24.40 -4.49
CA LEU A 79 9.14 25.73 -4.86
C LEU A 79 7.93 26.14 -4.02
N LEU A 80 6.89 25.30 -3.95
CA LEU A 80 5.70 25.57 -3.15
C LEU A 80 6.05 25.77 -1.67
N LEU A 81 6.83 24.87 -1.08
CA LEU A 81 7.16 24.93 0.36
C LEU A 81 7.98 26.18 0.70
N THR A 82 8.90 26.59 -0.16
CA THR A 82 9.70 27.80 0.06
C THR A 82 8.90 29.08 -0.15
N MET A 83 7.92 29.10 -1.08
CA MET A 83 6.98 30.21 -1.19
C MET A 83 6.11 30.38 0.06
N ILE A 84 5.68 29.28 0.68
CA ILE A 84 4.95 29.33 1.96
C ILE A 84 5.85 29.86 3.08
N ALA A 85 7.10 29.38 3.15
CA ALA A 85 8.08 29.83 4.14
C ALA A 85 8.36 31.33 4.04
N ASP A 86 8.52 31.84 2.82
CA ASP A 86 8.72 33.27 2.51
C ASP A 86 7.45 34.11 2.68
N GLY A 87 6.29 33.47 2.89
CA GLY A 87 5.04 34.15 3.16
C GLY A 87 4.35 34.76 1.95
N GLN A 88 4.53 34.17 0.78
CA GLN A 88 3.78 34.50 -0.41
C GLN A 88 2.27 34.27 -0.21
N SER A 89 1.44 35.04 -0.93
CA SER A 89 -0.02 34.91 -0.81
C SER A 89 -0.48 33.51 -1.26
N CYS A 90 -1.43 32.92 -0.54
CA CYS A 90 -1.94 31.58 -0.89
C CYS A 90 -2.60 31.58 -2.28
N THR A 91 -3.19 32.69 -2.72
CA THR A 91 -3.71 32.88 -4.09
C THR A 91 -2.60 32.76 -5.13
N THR A 92 -1.49 33.45 -4.92
CA THR A 92 -0.33 33.40 -5.83
C THR A 92 0.25 31.99 -5.90
N ILE A 93 0.42 31.33 -4.74
CA ILE A 93 0.92 29.95 -4.67
C ILE A 93 -0.06 28.99 -5.37
N TRP A 94 -1.36 29.14 -5.14
CA TRP A 94 -2.42 28.36 -5.79
C TRP A 94 -2.33 28.47 -7.31
N ASN A 95 -2.23 29.69 -7.85
CA ASN A 95 -2.10 29.91 -9.30
C ASN A 95 -0.85 29.22 -9.85
N ILE A 96 0.31 29.45 -9.22
CA ILE A 96 1.60 28.86 -9.66
C ILE A 96 1.57 27.32 -9.60
N TYR A 97 0.92 26.74 -8.61
CA TYR A 97 0.98 25.30 -8.38
C TYR A 97 -0.10 24.51 -9.12
N LEU A 98 -1.29 25.09 -9.31
CA LEU A 98 -2.46 24.36 -9.80
C LEU A 98 -2.97 24.81 -11.18
N HIS A 99 -2.52 25.97 -11.70
CA HIS A 99 -2.97 26.45 -13.01
C HIS A 99 -1.94 26.16 -14.11
N LEU A 100 -2.44 25.78 -15.29
CA LEU A 100 -1.63 25.63 -16.51
C LEU A 100 -1.24 26.99 -17.11
N ARG A 101 -1.99 28.05 -16.77
CA ARG A 101 -1.74 29.44 -17.18
C ARG A 101 -1.69 30.38 -16.00
N LEU A 102 -0.85 31.41 -16.10
CA LEU A 102 -0.61 32.39 -15.05
C LEU A 102 -0.94 33.79 -15.53
N ASP A 103 -1.43 34.60 -14.59
CA ASP A 103 -1.40 36.05 -14.69
C ASP A 103 0.04 36.59 -14.52
N SER A 104 0.25 37.86 -14.88
CA SER A 104 1.57 38.48 -14.85
C SER A 104 2.17 38.55 -13.44
N ASP A 105 1.35 38.77 -12.41
CA ASP A 105 1.82 38.92 -11.03
C ASP A 105 2.29 37.57 -10.47
N SER A 106 1.49 36.53 -10.68
CA SER A 106 1.84 35.15 -10.33
C SER A 106 3.09 34.67 -11.07
N HIS A 107 3.22 35.02 -12.36
CA HIS A 107 4.44 34.73 -13.11
C HIS A 107 5.66 35.46 -12.52
N CYS A 108 5.55 36.76 -12.21
CA CYS A 108 6.67 37.50 -11.61
C CYS A 108 7.10 36.91 -10.25
N ALA A 109 6.13 36.49 -9.42
CA ALA A 109 6.41 35.83 -8.15
C ALA A 109 7.13 34.49 -8.33
N LEU A 110 6.70 33.67 -9.30
CA LEU A 110 7.37 32.41 -9.66
C LEU A 110 8.84 32.64 -10.04
N ILE A 111 9.10 33.58 -10.95
CA ILE A 111 10.46 33.87 -11.43
C ILE A 111 11.34 34.39 -10.29
N SER A 112 10.80 35.28 -9.44
CA SER A 112 11.51 35.79 -8.26
C SER A 112 11.92 34.67 -7.31
N GLN A 113 11.01 33.74 -7.02
CA GLN A 113 11.30 32.60 -6.15
C GLN A 113 12.32 31.64 -6.79
N CYS A 114 12.19 31.34 -8.09
CA CYS A 114 13.15 30.49 -8.80
C CYS A 114 14.57 31.09 -8.74
N LYS A 115 14.73 32.40 -8.95
CA LYS A 115 16.04 33.08 -8.86
C LYS A 115 16.68 32.92 -7.47
N LYS A 116 15.89 33.01 -6.39
CA LYS A 116 16.39 32.74 -5.03
C LYS A 116 16.83 31.29 -4.87
N LEU A 117 16.01 30.33 -5.30
CA LEU A 117 16.33 28.90 -5.20
C LEU A 117 17.58 28.55 -5.99
N ILE A 118 17.74 29.11 -7.20
CA ILE A 118 18.97 29.00 -7.98
C ILE A 118 20.14 29.58 -7.19
N ALA A 119 20.05 30.77 -6.58
CA ALA A 119 21.17 31.30 -5.79
C ALA A 119 21.60 30.39 -4.62
N PHE A 120 20.65 29.71 -3.97
CA PHE A 120 20.96 28.82 -2.84
C PHE A 120 21.39 27.40 -3.23
N SER A 121 21.18 26.97 -4.47
CA SER A 121 21.37 25.58 -4.91
C SER A 121 22.62 25.36 -5.76
N GLU A 122 23.65 26.18 -5.61
CA GLU A 122 24.91 26.01 -6.36
C GLU A 122 25.64 24.72 -5.96
N CYS A 123 25.69 24.43 -4.66
CA CYS A 123 26.19 23.18 -4.11
C CYS A 123 25.50 22.84 -2.78
N THR A 124 25.81 21.68 -2.21
CA THR A 124 25.21 21.26 -0.93
C THR A 124 25.55 22.21 0.22
N GLN A 125 26.73 22.83 0.19
CA GLN A 125 27.16 23.80 1.20
C GLN A 125 26.32 25.09 1.15
N THR A 126 26.07 25.64 -0.05
CA THR A 126 25.20 26.84 -0.19
C THR A 126 23.77 26.53 0.20
N TRP A 127 23.27 25.33 -0.13
CA TRP A 127 21.93 24.92 0.28
C TRP A 127 21.82 24.87 1.81
N THR A 128 22.83 24.28 2.46
CA THR A 128 22.87 24.13 3.93
C THR A 128 22.96 25.47 4.67
N ALA A 129 23.57 26.49 4.05
CA ALA A 129 23.61 27.86 4.56
C ALA A 129 22.32 28.67 4.27
N SER A 130 21.41 28.14 3.45
CA SER A 130 20.18 28.83 3.08
C SER A 130 19.18 28.88 4.25
N PRO A 131 18.22 29.83 4.24
CA PRO A 131 17.16 29.88 5.26
C PRO A 131 16.24 28.66 5.25
N TYR A 132 16.25 27.86 4.18
CA TYR A 132 15.37 26.69 4.01
C TYR A 132 15.96 25.41 4.60
N ALA A 133 17.27 25.35 4.86
CA ALA A 133 17.98 24.14 5.28
C ALA A 133 17.53 23.58 6.64
N SER A 134 16.84 24.38 7.45
CA SER A 134 16.32 23.97 8.76
C SER A 134 15.11 23.04 8.65
N SER A 135 14.31 23.17 7.59
CA SER A 135 13.10 22.36 7.36
C SER A 135 13.15 21.54 6.06
N ILE A 136 13.95 21.93 5.07
CA ILE A 136 14.06 21.25 3.78
C ILE A 136 15.48 20.70 3.59
N LYS A 137 15.58 19.38 3.46
CA LYS A 137 16.85 18.65 3.24
C LYS A 137 16.89 18.00 1.86
N ILE A 138 18.10 17.78 1.36
CA ILE A 138 18.33 17.15 0.07
C ILE A 138 19.19 15.89 0.26
N CYS A 139 18.67 14.73 -0.16
CA CYS A 139 19.27 13.44 0.14
C CYS A 139 20.52 13.12 -0.68
N THR A 140 20.64 13.66 -1.89
CA THR A 140 21.75 13.38 -2.82
C THR A 140 22.14 14.65 -3.56
N GLU A 141 23.43 14.78 -3.93
CA GLU A 141 23.90 15.91 -4.75
C GLU A 141 23.18 15.97 -6.10
N TYR A 142 22.97 14.81 -6.73
CA TYR A 142 22.19 14.68 -7.96
C TYR A 142 20.79 15.28 -7.84
N THR A 143 20.10 15.08 -6.70
CA THR A 143 18.79 15.70 -6.48
C THR A 143 18.91 17.23 -6.56
N LEU A 144 19.86 17.83 -5.84
CA LEU A 144 20.03 19.29 -5.82
C LEU A 144 20.31 19.85 -7.23
N THR A 145 21.18 19.18 -7.99
CA THR A 145 21.53 19.56 -9.37
C THR A 145 20.29 19.55 -10.27
N GLU A 146 19.49 18.49 -10.23
CA GLU A 146 18.29 18.38 -11.06
C GLU A 146 17.19 19.37 -10.65
N LEU A 147 17.02 19.64 -9.35
CA LEU A 147 16.05 20.66 -8.91
C LEU A 147 16.47 22.05 -9.37
N ARG A 148 17.75 22.38 -9.23
CA ARG A 148 18.34 23.63 -9.74
C ARG A 148 18.09 23.78 -11.24
N HIS A 149 18.36 22.72 -12.00
CA HIS A 149 18.14 22.70 -13.46
C HIS A 149 16.70 23.09 -13.81
N HIS A 150 15.71 22.50 -13.14
CA HIS A 150 14.31 22.83 -13.39
C HIS A 150 13.97 24.27 -13.03
N TRP A 151 14.45 24.81 -11.90
CA TRP A 151 14.24 26.22 -11.57
C TRP A 151 14.88 27.17 -12.58
N MET A 152 16.03 26.82 -13.16
CA MET A 152 16.66 27.58 -14.25
C MET A 152 15.77 27.57 -15.51
N LEU A 153 15.25 26.40 -15.90
CA LEU A 153 14.30 26.29 -17.02
C LEU A 153 13.06 27.16 -16.78
N TYR A 154 12.49 27.12 -15.56
CA TYR A 154 11.32 27.93 -15.22
C TYR A 154 11.62 29.43 -15.31
N ALA A 155 12.78 29.86 -14.81
CA ALA A 155 13.19 31.25 -14.79
C ALA A 155 13.45 31.82 -16.20
N CYS A 156 13.92 30.99 -17.13
CA CYS A 156 14.36 31.40 -18.46
C CYS A 156 13.34 31.13 -19.58
N MET A 157 12.22 30.44 -19.32
CA MET A 157 11.29 30.03 -20.38
C MET A 157 10.81 31.21 -21.25
N GLN A 158 10.49 32.37 -20.67
CA GLN A 158 10.01 33.53 -21.43
C GLN A 158 11.10 34.21 -22.27
N ASP A 159 12.37 33.92 -21.99
CA ASP A 159 13.52 34.44 -22.75
C ASP A 159 13.87 33.54 -23.95
N LEU A 160 13.16 32.41 -24.13
CA LEU A 160 13.36 31.51 -25.25
C LEU A 160 12.98 32.17 -26.59
N PRO A 161 13.59 31.75 -27.72
CA PRO A 161 13.23 32.23 -29.04
C PRO A 161 11.73 32.07 -29.33
N ASN A 162 11.12 33.06 -30.00
CA ASN A 162 9.70 33.08 -30.35
C ASN A 162 9.18 31.76 -30.96
N PRO A 163 9.90 31.08 -31.89
CA PRO A 163 9.44 29.80 -32.43
C PRO A 163 9.30 28.70 -31.38
N GLN A 164 10.23 28.64 -30.43
CA GLN A 164 10.24 27.64 -29.36
C GLN A 164 9.11 27.90 -28.35
N LEU A 165 8.94 29.16 -27.94
CA LEU A 165 7.79 29.59 -27.12
C LEU A 165 6.44 29.29 -27.79
N ALA A 166 6.34 29.53 -29.09
CA ALA A 166 5.13 29.23 -29.85
C ALA A 166 4.84 27.71 -29.89
N ALA A 167 5.87 26.87 -30.00
CA ALA A 167 5.73 25.42 -29.95
C ALA A 167 5.22 24.92 -28.59
N ILE A 168 5.75 25.47 -27.48
CA ILE A 168 5.26 25.17 -26.12
C ILE A 168 3.79 25.56 -26.00
N ARG A 169 3.43 26.80 -26.38
CA ARG A 169 2.03 27.28 -26.33
C ARG A 169 1.10 26.37 -27.13
N HIS A 170 1.50 26.01 -28.35
CA HIS A 170 0.73 25.11 -29.20
C HIS A 170 0.54 23.72 -28.57
N ALA A 171 1.57 23.16 -27.91
CA ALA A 171 1.45 21.87 -27.23
C ALA A 171 0.42 21.90 -26.09
N PHE A 172 0.38 22.99 -25.31
CA PHE A 172 -0.64 23.20 -24.27
C PHE A 172 -2.04 23.34 -24.88
N ASP A 173 -2.19 24.18 -25.92
CA ASP A 173 -3.49 24.38 -26.59
C ASP A 173 -4.04 23.08 -27.17
N GLN A 174 -3.17 22.28 -27.79
CA GLN A 174 -3.51 20.97 -28.35
C GLN A 174 -3.96 19.98 -27.28
N GLN A 175 -3.23 19.90 -26.16
CA GLN A 175 -3.56 18.99 -25.06
C GLN A 175 -4.87 19.41 -24.37
N CYS A 176 -5.06 20.71 -24.11
CA CYS A 176 -6.29 21.28 -23.57
C CYS A 176 -7.50 20.94 -24.43
N LYS A 177 -7.40 21.18 -25.75
CA LYS A 177 -8.45 20.86 -26.71
C LYS A 177 -8.77 19.36 -26.76
N LYS A 178 -7.73 18.51 -26.78
CA LYS A 178 -7.90 17.04 -26.79
C LYS A 178 -8.64 16.54 -25.55
N ASN A 179 -8.42 17.17 -24.39
CA ASN A 179 -9.01 16.75 -23.12
C ASN A 179 -10.40 17.34 -22.87
N SER A 180 -10.69 18.55 -23.36
CA SER A 180 -12.04 19.14 -23.27
C SER A 180 -13.06 18.43 -24.19
N GLU A 181 -12.62 17.95 -25.36
CA GLU A 181 -13.47 17.23 -26.32
C GLU A 181 -13.74 15.76 -25.94
N LYS A 182 -12.89 15.14 -25.11
CA LYS A 182 -13.07 13.77 -24.64
C LYS A 182 -14.16 13.67 -23.56
N VAL A 183 -15.40 13.38 -23.98
CA VAL A 183 -16.55 13.17 -23.09
C VAL A 183 -16.44 11.89 -22.24
N GLN A 184 -15.63 10.92 -22.66
CA GLN A 184 -15.54 9.61 -22.01
C GLN A 184 -14.52 9.60 -20.85
N MET A 185 -15.05 9.34 -19.65
CA MET A 185 -14.37 8.67 -18.52
C MET A 185 -13.39 9.46 -17.65
N THR A 186 -13.87 10.39 -16.84
CA THR A 186 -13.11 10.81 -15.65
C THR A 186 -13.98 10.79 -14.40
N PHE A 187 -14.36 9.59 -13.95
CA PHE A 187 -14.95 9.42 -12.61
C PHE A 187 -13.93 9.69 -11.49
N MET A 188 -12.64 9.84 -11.80
CA MET A 188 -11.57 10.21 -10.85
C MET A 188 -11.90 11.46 -10.05
N CYS A 189 -12.53 12.44 -10.70
CA CYS A 189 -12.86 13.71 -10.06
C CYS A 189 -13.86 13.55 -8.89
N ALA A 190 -14.60 12.43 -8.84
CA ALA A 190 -15.54 12.16 -7.77
C ALA A 190 -14.88 11.77 -6.44
N ARG A 191 -13.58 11.45 -6.40
CA ARG A 191 -12.90 10.95 -5.18
C ARG A 191 -12.87 11.98 -4.06
N SER A 192 -12.75 13.27 -4.38
CA SER A 192 -12.83 14.37 -3.42
C SER A 192 -14.18 14.46 -2.69
N LEU A 193 -15.22 13.81 -3.21
CA LEU A 193 -16.57 13.85 -2.66
C LEU A 193 -16.87 12.69 -1.70
N GLY A 194 -16.07 11.62 -1.71
CA GLY A 194 -16.29 10.42 -0.89
C GLY A 194 -17.76 9.94 -0.87
N PRO A 195 -18.46 9.96 0.28
CA PRO A 195 -19.86 9.50 0.37
C PRO A 195 -20.85 10.35 -0.44
N LEU A 196 -20.46 11.55 -0.87
CA LEU A 196 -21.27 12.48 -1.67
C LEU A 196 -20.95 12.40 -3.17
N ALA A 197 -20.16 11.42 -3.61
CA ALA A 197 -19.76 11.25 -5.01
C ALA A 197 -20.93 11.37 -6.00
N VAL A 198 -22.03 10.66 -5.75
CA VAL A 198 -23.22 10.69 -6.63
C VAL A 198 -23.86 12.07 -6.68
N ASN A 199 -23.85 12.81 -5.58
CA ASN A 199 -24.50 14.11 -5.45
C ASN A 199 -23.68 15.25 -6.07
N GLY A 200 -22.35 15.24 -5.86
CA GLY A 200 -21.48 16.32 -6.32
C GLY A 200 -20.89 16.12 -7.72
N PHE A 201 -20.92 14.89 -8.26
CA PHE A 201 -20.24 14.57 -9.53
C PHE A 201 -20.55 15.53 -10.70
N PRO A 202 -21.80 15.95 -10.96
CA PRO A 202 -22.09 16.85 -12.08
C PRO A 202 -21.33 18.19 -12.01
N VAL A 203 -21.21 18.77 -10.81
CA VAL A 203 -20.54 20.06 -10.59
C VAL A 203 -19.03 19.91 -10.71
N ILE A 204 -18.46 18.86 -10.11
CA ILE A 204 -17.01 18.61 -10.19
C ILE A 204 -16.60 18.29 -11.62
N TYR A 205 -17.38 17.49 -12.35
CA TYR A 205 -17.12 17.21 -13.75
C TYR A 205 -17.14 18.49 -14.62
N GLN A 206 -18.05 19.43 -14.34
CA GLN A 206 -18.06 20.72 -15.02
C GLN A 206 -16.83 21.56 -14.68
N SER A 207 -16.38 21.54 -13.41
CA SER A 207 -15.14 22.19 -12.99
C SER A 207 -13.90 21.63 -13.69
N TYR A 208 -13.83 20.30 -13.82
CA TYR A 208 -12.77 19.63 -14.58
C TYR A 208 -12.75 20.08 -16.03
N LYS A 209 -13.91 20.18 -16.69
CA LYS A 209 -14.00 20.70 -18.06
C LYS A 209 -13.51 22.15 -18.16
N ASN A 210 -13.99 23.01 -17.26
CA ASN A 210 -13.57 24.41 -17.23
C ASN A 210 -12.05 24.55 -17.08
N PHE A 211 -11.42 23.72 -16.23
CA PHE A 211 -9.97 23.70 -16.08
C PHE A 211 -9.25 23.36 -17.38
N TRP A 212 -9.68 22.32 -18.11
CA TRP A 212 -9.05 21.97 -19.39
C TRP A 212 -9.36 22.95 -20.52
N GLU A 213 -10.51 23.62 -20.48
CA GLU A 213 -10.89 24.66 -21.45
C GLU A 213 -10.10 25.96 -21.25
N THR A 214 -9.88 26.38 -20.00
CA THR A 214 -9.31 27.70 -19.68
C THR A 214 -7.84 27.63 -19.23
N GLY A 215 -7.39 26.49 -18.71
CA GLY A 215 -6.10 26.30 -18.06
C GLY A 215 -6.04 26.76 -16.60
N VAL A 216 -7.16 27.23 -16.01
CA VAL A 216 -7.22 27.75 -14.63
C VAL A 216 -8.43 27.17 -13.89
N THR A 217 -8.40 27.20 -12.55
CA THR A 217 -9.57 26.81 -11.74
C THR A 217 -10.61 27.92 -11.60
N CYS A 218 -10.25 29.17 -11.95
CA CYS A 218 -11.10 30.34 -11.79
C CYS A 218 -12.34 30.27 -12.71
N VAL A 219 -13.46 30.81 -12.22
CA VAL A 219 -14.73 30.92 -12.97
C VAL A 219 -15.02 32.37 -13.41
N ASN A 220 -14.33 33.35 -12.81
CA ASN A 220 -14.46 34.77 -13.18
C ASN A 220 -13.82 35.04 -14.56
N PRO A 221 -14.56 35.61 -15.54
CA PRO A 221 -14.03 36.00 -16.84
C PRO A 221 -12.79 36.91 -16.77
N GLU A 222 -12.71 37.83 -15.82
CA GLU A 222 -11.57 38.76 -15.70
C GLU A 222 -10.28 38.01 -15.33
N SER A 223 -10.35 37.10 -14.36
CA SER A 223 -9.22 36.27 -13.95
C SER A 223 -8.77 35.32 -15.06
N ILE A 224 -9.72 34.75 -15.82
CA ILE A 224 -9.42 33.91 -16.98
C ILE A 224 -8.73 34.73 -18.07
N ALA A 225 -9.22 35.94 -18.36
CA ALA A 225 -8.63 36.82 -19.37
C ALA A 225 -7.22 37.31 -18.98
N ALA A 226 -6.93 37.45 -17.69
CA ALA A 226 -5.60 37.81 -17.19
C ALA A 226 -4.57 36.67 -17.31
N ALA A 227 -5.00 35.41 -17.23
CA ALA A 227 -4.13 34.23 -17.22
C ALA A 227 -3.66 33.84 -18.64
N THR A 228 -2.77 34.64 -19.22
CA THR A 228 -2.32 34.48 -20.62
C THR A 228 -1.00 33.72 -20.77
N LEU A 229 -0.17 33.69 -19.73
CA LEU A 229 1.17 33.10 -19.79
C LEU A 229 1.13 31.61 -19.49
N VAL A 230 1.78 30.77 -20.29
CA VAL A 230 1.95 29.35 -19.96
C VAL A 230 2.76 29.23 -18.66
N ASN A 231 2.32 28.35 -17.77
CA ASN A 231 3.03 28.10 -16.53
C ASN A 231 4.29 27.22 -16.79
N PRO A 232 5.51 27.73 -16.57
CA PRO A 232 6.74 26.98 -16.82
C PRO A 232 6.84 25.68 -16.00
N THR A 233 6.19 25.63 -14.83
CA THR A 233 6.24 24.45 -13.95
C THR A 233 5.51 23.23 -14.51
N PHE A 234 4.71 23.39 -15.58
CA PHE A 234 4.06 22.29 -16.29
C PHE A 234 4.76 21.94 -17.62
N ALA A 235 5.75 22.74 -18.04
CA ALA A 235 6.33 22.68 -19.37
C ALA A 235 7.56 21.77 -19.48
N TYR A 236 8.21 21.47 -18.35
CA TYR A 236 9.45 20.71 -18.28
C TYR A 236 9.29 19.52 -17.33
N SER A 237 9.56 18.32 -17.83
CA SER A 237 9.52 17.04 -17.11
C SER A 237 10.46 16.03 -17.78
N LEU A 238 10.50 14.79 -17.30
CA LEU A 238 11.19 13.71 -18.03
C LEU A 238 10.62 13.45 -19.44
N GLY A 239 9.43 13.95 -19.75
CA GLY A 239 8.86 13.97 -21.10
C GLY A 239 9.48 15.00 -22.05
N GLY A 240 10.42 15.82 -21.58
CA GLY A 240 11.04 16.91 -22.34
C GLY A 240 10.29 18.25 -22.21
N GLU A 241 10.62 19.18 -23.11
CA GLU A 241 9.95 20.49 -23.23
C GLU A 241 8.62 20.35 -24.00
N GLY A 242 7.53 20.88 -23.44
CA GLY A 242 6.21 20.85 -24.07
C GLY A 242 5.08 20.67 -23.06
N CYS A 243 4.06 19.86 -23.38
CA CYS A 243 2.96 19.56 -22.47
C CYS A 243 2.72 18.04 -22.39
N SER A 244 3.31 17.40 -21.38
CA SER A 244 3.11 15.96 -21.09
C SER A 244 2.12 15.72 -19.96
N VAL A 245 1.38 16.75 -19.54
CA VAL A 245 0.44 16.71 -18.41
C VAL A 245 -0.63 15.64 -18.65
N HIS A 246 -0.72 14.68 -17.71
CA HIS A 246 -1.67 13.57 -17.80
C HIS A 246 -3.12 14.08 -17.87
N TYR A 247 -3.91 13.55 -18.81
CA TYR A 247 -5.30 13.99 -19.05
C TYR A 247 -6.22 13.84 -17.84
N GLY A 248 -5.91 12.91 -16.94
CA GLY A 248 -6.69 12.66 -15.73
C GLY A 248 -6.48 13.66 -14.59
N ILE A 249 -5.64 14.67 -14.76
CA ILE A 249 -5.36 15.67 -13.74
C ILE A 249 -6.58 16.56 -13.50
N ASP A 250 -6.89 16.74 -12.23
CA ASP A 250 -7.93 17.62 -11.72
C ASP A 250 -7.38 18.33 -10.46
N PRO A 251 -7.22 19.66 -10.49
CA PRO A 251 -6.71 20.43 -9.35
C PRO A 251 -7.51 20.27 -8.05
N LEU A 252 -8.77 19.82 -8.12
CA LEU A 252 -9.66 19.74 -6.96
C LEU A 252 -9.69 18.36 -6.29
N VAL A 253 -9.16 17.32 -6.97
CA VAL A 253 -9.10 15.96 -6.41
C VAL A 253 -8.27 15.85 -5.11
N PRO A 254 -7.13 16.56 -4.96
CA PRO A 254 -6.36 16.58 -3.71
C PRO A 254 -7.12 17.04 -2.45
N PHE A 255 -8.22 17.77 -2.60
CA PHE A 255 -8.97 18.39 -1.50
C PHE A 255 -10.23 17.59 -1.13
N HIS A 256 -10.91 18.00 -0.05
CA HIS A 256 -12.00 17.25 0.56
C HIS A 256 -13.34 17.97 0.49
N LEU A 257 -14.05 17.73 -0.60
CA LEU A 257 -15.28 18.45 -0.93
C LEU A 257 -16.55 17.82 -0.31
N ALA A 258 -16.46 16.65 0.32
CA ALA A 258 -17.61 15.96 0.91
C ALA A 258 -18.42 16.83 1.89
N ALA A 259 -17.75 17.63 2.73
CA ALA A 259 -18.40 18.48 3.72
C ALA A 259 -19.22 19.61 3.07
N LEU A 260 -18.71 20.22 1.99
CA LEU A 260 -19.40 21.26 1.24
C LEU A 260 -20.76 20.76 0.73
N PHE A 261 -20.76 19.61 0.05
CA PHE A 261 -21.98 19.02 -0.51
C PHE A 261 -22.90 18.45 0.57
N GLY A 262 -22.34 17.84 1.62
CA GLY A 262 -23.11 17.25 2.71
C GLY A 262 -23.90 18.29 3.53
N ASN A 263 -23.38 19.52 3.61
CA ASN A 263 -23.99 20.64 4.35
C ASN A 263 -24.75 21.65 3.44
N ALA A 264 -24.82 21.39 2.14
CA ALA A 264 -25.42 22.31 1.17
C ALA A 264 -26.91 22.56 1.43
N LYS A 265 -27.33 23.84 1.41
CA LYS A 265 -28.75 24.25 1.43
C LYS A 265 -29.37 24.19 0.04
N THR A 266 -28.60 24.64 -0.95
CA THR A 266 -28.99 24.81 -2.34
C THR A 266 -28.09 23.95 -3.23
N THR A 267 -28.26 24.07 -4.54
CA THR A 267 -27.28 23.55 -5.48
C THR A 267 -25.97 24.31 -5.31
N ILE A 268 -24.86 23.58 -5.20
CA ILE A 268 -23.51 24.15 -5.09
C ILE A 268 -23.02 24.57 -6.47
N SER A 269 -22.48 25.78 -6.56
CA SER A 269 -21.84 26.32 -7.76
C SER A 269 -20.38 25.88 -7.88
N MET A 270 -19.79 25.99 -9.07
CA MET A 270 -18.35 25.74 -9.25
C MET A 270 -17.48 26.70 -8.45
N THR A 271 -17.88 27.96 -8.31
CA THR A 271 -17.15 28.98 -7.53
C THR A 271 -17.01 28.54 -6.07
N GLU A 272 -18.10 28.10 -5.44
CA GLU A 272 -18.09 27.60 -4.06
C GLU A 272 -17.18 26.37 -3.89
N VAL A 273 -17.08 25.51 -4.91
CA VAL A 273 -16.17 24.36 -4.88
C VAL A 273 -14.71 24.80 -4.85
N VAL A 274 -14.34 25.74 -5.72
CA VAL A 274 -12.96 26.25 -5.82
C VAL A 274 -12.59 27.02 -4.55
N GLU A 275 -13.51 27.83 -4.02
CA GLU A 275 -13.33 28.56 -2.76
C GLU A 275 -13.11 27.60 -1.58
N ALA A 276 -13.89 26.51 -1.48
CA ALA A 276 -13.72 25.52 -0.43
C ALA A 276 -12.34 24.83 -0.50
N ALA A 277 -11.90 24.44 -1.69
CA ALA A 277 -10.59 23.82 -1.89
C ALA A 277 -9.44 24.81 -1.59
N MET A 278 -9.58 26.08 -2.02
CA MET A 278 -8.60 27.13 -1.74
C MET A 278 -8.53 27.47 -0.24
N GLN A 279 -9.65 27.38 0.48
CA GLN A 279 -9.66 27.54 1.93
C GLN A 279 -8.89 26.40 2.62
N GLU A 280 -9.15 25.14 2.25
CA GLU A 280 -8.37 24.00 2.77
C GLU A 280 -6.87 24.18 2.48
N PHE A 281 -6.51 24.54 1.25
CA PHE A 281 -5.13 24.83 0.87
C PHE A 281 -4.48 25.91 1.75
N THR A 282 -5.21 27.00 1.98
CA THR A 282 -4.76 28.12 2.81
C THR A 282 -4.52 27.68 4.25
N ASP A 283 -5.45 26.91 4.83
CA ASP A 283 -5.33 26.38 6.20
C ASP A 283 -4.12 25.46 6.35
N TRP A 284 -3.85 24.63 5.34
CA TRP A 284 -2.68 23.74 5.34
C TRP A 284 -1.37 24.52 5.20
N CYS A 285 -1.32 25.53 4.32
CA CYS A 285 -0.16 26.40 4.16
C CYS A 285 0.15 27.16 5.45
N MET A 286 -0.87 27.70 6.12
CA MET A 286 -0.71 28.39 7.40
C MET A 286 -0.18 27.45 8.48
N SER A 287 -0.66 26.21 8.52
CA SER A 287 -0.19 25.20 9.48
C SER A 287 1.26 24.81 9.25
N TYR A 288 1.66 24.62 7.98
CA TYR A 288 3.07 24.40 7.64
C TYR A 288 3.94 25.58 8.05
N ARG A 289 3.52 26.82 7.73
CA ARG A 289 4.26 28.02 8.11
C ARG A 289 4.42 28.16 9.63
N ALA A 290 3.36 27.88 10.39
CA ALA A 290 3.41 27.88 11.84
C ALA A 290 4.40 26.83 12.38
N SER A 291 4.46 25.65 11.75
CA SER A 291 5.39 24.58 12.14
C SER A 291 6.86 24.99 12.01
N LEU A 292 7.21 25.86 11.06
CA LEU A 292 8.59 26.35 10.85
C LEU A 292 9.13 27.16 12.03
N SER A 293 8.25 27.78 12.82
CA SER A 293 8.63 28.57 14.00
C SER A 293 8.58 27.74 15.30
N SER A 294 8.24 26.46 15.22
CA SER A 294 8.15 25.59 16.40
C SER A 294 9.54 25.12 16.87
N THR A 295 9.62 24.61 18.10
CA THR A 295 10.87 24.03 18.65
C THR A 295 11.29 22.74 17.95
N SER A 296 10.38 22.11 17.19
CA SER A 296 10.61 20.86 16.47
C SER A 296 9.94 20.97 15.09
N PRO A 297 10.50 21.77 14.18
CA PRO A 297 9.90 22.00 12.87
C PRO A 297 9.78 20.69 12.09
N ALA A 298 8.77 20.61 11.21
CA ALA A 298 8.64 19.48 10.30
C ALA A 298 9.84 19.45 9.35
N LEU A 299 10.51 18.29 9.28
CA LEU A 299 11.65 18.06 8.39
C LEU A 299 11.17 17.35 7.12
N ILE A 300 11.44 17.91 5.96
CA ILE A 300 11.04 17.39 4.65
C ILE A 300 12.30 17.18 3.81
N ARG A 301 12.59 15.92 3.45
CA ARG A 301 13.75 15.53 2.63
C ARG A 301 13.32 15.18 1.23
N PHE A 302 14.10 15.57 0.23
CA PHE A 302 13.84 15.24 -1.17
C PHE A 302 14.90 14.30 -1.74
N PHE A 303 14.45 13.28 -2.46
CA PHE A 303 15.29 12.25 -3.08
C PHE A 303 14.79 11.95 -4.49
N VAL A 304 15.54 12.37 -5.51
CA VAL A 304 15.31 11.94 -6.90
C VAL A 304 15.81 10.51 -7.08
N GLY A 305 14.88 9.60 -7.38
CA GLY A 305 15.20 8.21 -7.72
C GLY A 305 13.98 7.31 -7.84
N GLU A 306 14.14 6.22 -8.59
CA GLU A 306 13.14 5.15 -8.72
C GLU A 306 12.94 4.46 -7.36
N ALA A 307 11.68 4.18 -7.01
CA ALA A 307 11.28 3.73 -5.67
C ALA A 307 12.04 2.48 -5.20
N THR A 308 12.18 1.45 -6.05
CA THR A 308 12.90 0.22 -5.67
C THR A 308 14.40 0.44 -5.51
N ALA A 309 14.99 1.30 -6.35
CA ALA A 309 16.40 1.70 -6.26
C ALA A 309 16.69 2.50 -4.97
N VAL A 310 15.82 3.47 -4.65
CA VAL A 310 15.90 4.27 -3.41
C VAL A 310 15.79 3.37 -2.17
N CYS A 311 14.83 2.44 -2.15
CA CYS A 311 14.69 1.49 -1.04
C CYS A 311 15.96 0.65 -0.85
N ARG A 312 16.54 0.13 -1.94
CA ARG A 312 17.78 -0.65 -1.89
C ARG A 312 18.96 0.18 -1.39
N ALA A 313 19.08 1.43 -1.81
CA ALA A 313 20.15 2.33 -1.37
C ALA A 313 20.04 2.67 0.12
N LEU A 314 18.85 3.03 0.60
CA LEU A 314 18.60 3.32 2.02
C LEU A 314 18.83 2.09 2.90
N TYR A 315 18.35 0.93 2.46
CA TYR A 315 18.57 -0.33 3.17
C TYR A 315 20.06 -0.67 3.24
N ALA A 316 20.79 -0.60 2.12
CA ALA A 316 22.22 -0.89 2.08
C ALA A 316 23.04 0.08 2.94
N PHE A 317 22.69 1.37 2.95
CA PHE A 317 23.34 2.33 3.83
C PHE A 317 23.05 2.05 5.30
N GLY A 318 21.79 1.77 5.68
CA GLY A 318 21.45 1.37 7.05
C GLY A 318 22.15 0.09 7.51
N ALA A 319 22.40 -0.83 6.57
CA ALA A 319 23.07 -2.10 6.79
C ALA A 319 24.61 -2.01 6.90
N THR A 320 25.25 -1.16 6.09
CA THR A 320 26.71 -1.21 5.87
C THR A 320 27.41 0.13 6.03
N GLY A 321 26.67 1.23 6.13
CA GLY A 321 27.20 2.59 6.05
C GLY A 321 27.63 3.01 4.64
N THR A 322 27.37 2.20 3.60
CA THR A 322 27.80 2.49 2.23
C THR A 322 26.99 3.61 1.60
N LEU A 323 27.64 4.73 1.25
CA LEU A 323 27.00 5.88 0.61
C LEU A 323 26.74 5.70 -0.90
N LYS A 324 27.49 4.83 -1.57
CA LYS A 324 27.41 4.60 -3.03
C LYS A 324 27.35 3.11 -3.35
N LEU A 325 26.14 2.62 -3.68
CA LEU A 325 25.90 1.20 -3.96
C LEU A 325 26.11 0.83 -5.43
N GLY A 326 26.24 1.82 -6.33
CA GLY A 326 26.34 1.57 -7.78
C GLY A 326 25.00 1.22 -8.44
N VAL A 327 23.87 1.45 -7.76
CA VAL A 327 22.53 1.31 -8.34
C VAL A 327 22.15 2.62 -9.05
N PRO A 328 21.73 2.59 -10.33
CA PRO A 328 21.29 3.79 -11.04
C PRO A 328 20.11 4.50 -10.37
N VAL A 329 20.04 5.82 -10.56
CA VAL A 329 18.94 6.66 -10.03
C VAL A 329 17.59 6.31 -10.64
N ALA A 330 17.54 5.95 -11.92
CA ALA A 330 16.31 5.66 -12.66
C ALA A 330 16.60 4.77 -13.89
N PRO A 331 15.56 4.20 -14.52
CA PRO A 331 15.70 3.61 -15.84
C PRO A 331 16.25 4.62 -16.86
N TRP A 332 16.98 4.14 -17.87
CA TRP A 332 17.57 4.97 -18.93
C TRP A 332 18.68 5.94 -18.47
N LYS A 333 19.18 5.78 -17.24
CA LYS A 333 20.26 6.57 -16.64
C LYS A 333 21.40 5.68 -16.17
N ALA A 334 22.65 6.15 -16.27
CA ALA A 334 23.81 5.47 -15.72
C ALA A 334 24.28 6.07 -14.39
N GLN A 335 23.86 7.31 -14.08
CA GLN A 335 24.17 7.98 -12.83
C GLN A 335 23.78 7.11 -11.60
N PRO A 336 24.75 6.68 -10.77
CA PRO A 336 24.47 5.91 -9.58
C PRO A 336 23.93 6.80 -8.45
N ILE A 337 23.09 6.22 -7.59
CA ILE A 337 22.68 6.80 -6.33
C ILE A 337 23.90 6.95 -5.42
N GLN A 338 24.14 8.19 -4.99
CA GLN A 338 25.15 8.55 -4.01
C GLN A 338 24.49 9.41 -2.92
N LEU A 339 24.37 8.83 -1.72
CA LEU A 339 23.79 9.50 -0.55
C LEU A 339 24.71 10.63 -0.07
N SER A 340 24.13 11.75 0.32
CA SER A 340 24.87 12.90 0.87
C SER A 340 25.52 12.53 2.20
N ALA A 341 26.84 12.69 2.31
CA ALA A 341 27.57 12.46 3.55
C ALA A 341 27.20 13.47 4.66
N ASP A 342 26.64 14.62 4.29
CA ASP A 342 26.20 15.65 5.25
C ASP A 342 24.92 15.21 6.00
N GLU A 343 24.04 14.48 5.30
CA GLU A 343 22.75 14.00 5.83
C GLU A 343 22.84 12.56 6.36
N TYR A 344 23.51 11.66 5.63
CA TYR A 344 23.59 10.23 5.93
C TYR A 344 24.89 9.88 6.67
N LYS A 345 24.84 9.97 8.00
CA LYS A 345 25.98 9.74 8.89
C LYS A 345 25.81 8.40 9.64
N PRO A 346 26.73 7.43 9.50
CA PRO A 346 26.58 6.06 10.05
C PRO A 346 26.43 5.94 11.57
N SER A 347 26.67 7.00 12.35
CA SER A 347 26.79 6.93 13.81
C SER A 347 26.19 8.13 14.57
N SER A 348 25.45 9.02 13.89
CA SER A 348 24.83 10.18 14.56
C SER A 348 23.34 9.97 14.75
N HIS A 349 22.84 10.24 15.96
CA HIS A 349 21.40 10.34 16.22
C HIS A 349 20.70 11.44 15.40
N ASP A 350 21.47 12.41 14.88
CA ASP A 350 21.00 13.54 14.06
C ASP A 350 21.01 13.25 12.55
N GLY A 351 21.35 12.03 12.12
CA GLY A 351 21.40 11.65 10.71
C GLY A 351 20.03 11.39 10.09
N ALA A 352 19.95 11.42 8.76
CA ALA A 352 18.75 11.07 8.01
C ALA A 352 18.30 9.62 8.32
N PRO A 353 16.98 9.36 8.42
CA PRO A 353 16.47 8.04 8.75
C PRO A 353 16.73 7.01 7.62
N THR A 354 17.08 5.79 8.01
CA THR A 354 17.20 4.62 7.13
C THR A 354 16.14 3.57 7.42
N SER A 355 15.38 3.76 8.50
CA SER A 355 14.23 2.96 8.87
C SER A 355 13.05 3.87 9.20
N PHE A 356 11.87 3.48 8.73
CA PHE A 356 10.66 4.29 8.70
C PHE A 356 9.51 3.54 9.36
N ASN A 357 8.85 4.14 10.33
CA ASN A 357 7.66 3.56 10.95
C ASN A 357 6.40 3.78 10.10
N VAL A 358 6.47 4.63 9.07
CA VAL A 358 5.41 4.81 8.08
C VAL A 358 6.02 4.78 6.69
N ILE A 359 5.54 3.89 5.82
CA ILE A 359 5.86 3.90 4.39
C ILE A 359 4.57 4.05 3.60
N HIS A 360 4.51 5.03 2.71
CA HIS A 360 3.38 5.27 1.81
C HIS A 360 3.85 5.17 0.37
N THR A 361 3.21 4.34 -0.44
CA THR A 361 3.71 4.03 -1.79
C THR A 361 2.86 4.61 -2.91
N SER A 362 1.91 5.50 -2.59
CA SER A 362 1.01 6.10 -3.59
C SER A 362 0.34 5.01 -4.45
N ASN A 363 0.03 5.32 -5.70
CA ASN A 363 -0.48 4.39 -6.70
C ASN A 363 0.62 3.59 -7.43
N LEU A 364 1.82 3.45 -6.85
CA LEU A 364 2.93 2.73 -7.49
C LEU A 364 2.62 1.26 -7.79
N VAL A 365 1.60 0.66 -7.16
CA VAL A 365 1.16 -0.70 -7.50
C VAL A 365 0.84 -0.83 -8.98
N ASP A 366 0.28 0.22 -9.59
CA ASP A 366 -0.09 0.24 -11.01
C ASP A 366 1.13 0.31 -11.96
N HIS A 367 2.30 0.72 -11.44
CA HIS A 367 3.51 0.98 -12.23
C HIS A 367 4.59 -0.08 -12.02
N ILE A 368 4.85 -0.48 -10.77
CA ILE A 368 5.95 -1.39 -10.41
C ILE A 368 5.47 -2.73 -9.83
N ALA A 369 4.15 -2.93 -9.68
CA ALA A 369 3.48 -4.07 -9.04
C ALA A 369 3.66 -4.20 -7.52
N LEU A 370 2.63 -4.76 -6.88
CA LEU A 370 2.52 -4.90 -5.43
C LEU A 370 3.67 -5.70 -4.81
N LEU A 371 4.05 -6.83 -5.41
CA LEU A 371 5.07 -7.70 -4.84
C LEU A 371 6.46 -7.05 -4.83
N ASN A 372 6.84 -6.35 -5.91
CA ASN A 372 8.11 -5.62 -5.99
C ASN A 372 8.18 -4.49 -4.95
N ILE A 373 7.06 -3.81 -4.68
CA ILE A 373 6.94 -2.82 -3.61
C ILE A 373 7.19 -3.47 -2.25
N LEU A 374 6.49 -4.56 -1.95
CA LEU A 374 6.58 -5.22 -0.65
C LEU A 374 8.01 -5.72 -0.37
N ILE A 375 8.65 -6.43 -1.31
CA ILE A 375 9.99 -7.00 -1.08
C ILE A 375 11.08 -5.94 -0.90
N THR A 376 10.90 -4.73 -1.44
CA THR A 376 11.89 -3.65 -1.33
C THR A 376 11.61 -2.69 -0.18
N ALA A 377 10.35 -2.45 0.17
CA ALA A 377 9.97 -1.53 1.23
C ALA A 377 9.94 -2.17 2.63
N ILE A 378 9.54 -3.45 2.76
CA ILE A 378 9.48 -4.15 4.05
C ILE A 378 10.81 -4.08 4.83
N PRO A 379 12.00 -4.28 4.22
CA PRO A 379 13.27 -4.20 4.93
C PRO A 379 13.58 -2.86 5.59
N LEU A 380 12.88 -1.78 5.21
CA LEU A 380 13.04 -0.45 5.81
C LEU A 380 12.16 -0.26 7.05
N LEU A 381 11.23 -1.17 7.33
CA LEU A 381 10.39 -1.09 8.53
C LEU A 381 11.19 -1.49 9.79
N PRO A 382 11.00 -0.80 10.92
CA PRO A 382 11.65 -1.15 12.17
C PRO A 382 11.08 -2.46 12.74
N GLN A 383 11.93 -3.32 13.30
CA GLN A 383 11.48 -4.60 13.88
C GLN A 383 10.78 -4.48 15.24
N ASN A 384 11.04 -3.40 16.01
CA ASN A 384 10.66 -3.28 17.42
C ASN A 384 9.80 -2.04 17.75
N LEU A 385 9.22 -1.41 16.73
CA LEU A 385 8.35 -0.23 16.87
C LEU A 385 7.05 -0.47 16.10
N PRO A 386 5.93 0.14 16.50
CA PRO A 386 4.73 0.18 15.68
C PRO A 386 5.07 0.73 14.30
N CYS A 387 4.80 -0.04 13.26
CA CYS A 387 5.07 0.37 11.89
C CYS A 387 3.91 0.00 10.97
N VAL A 388 3.77 0.75 9.88
CA VAL A 388 2.72 0.58 8.89
C VAL A 388 3.24 0.84 7.49
N LEU A 389 2.78 0.05 6.53
CA LEU A 389 2.99 0.26 5.11
C LEU A 389 1.64 0.42 4.42
N TYR A 390 1.49 1.48 3.62
CA TYR A 390 0.31 1.75 2.82
C TYR A 390 0.60 1.55 1.34
N THR A 391 -0.23 0.75 0.67
CA THR A 391 -0.21 0.59 -0.78
C THR A 391 -1.53 1.02 -1.39
N GLU A 392 -1.48 1.69 -2.53
CA GLU A 392 -2.67 2.05 -3.30
C GLU A 392 -2.55 1.58 -4.75
N SER A 393 -3.71 1.30 -5.36
CA SER A 393 -3.86 1.01 -6.79
C SER A 393 -5.10 1.74 -7.29
N LEU A 394 -5.03 2.30 -8.49
CA LEU A 394 -6.14 3.00 -9.16
C LEU A 394 -6.66 2.24 -10.38
N LEU A 395 -5.89 1.25 -10.86
CA LEU A 395 -6.19 0.48 -12.06
C LEU A 395 -6.52 -0.97 -11.73
N PHE A 396 -7.31 -1.61 -12.60
CA PHE A 396 -7.61 -3.02 -12.49
C PHE A 396 -7.78 -3.63 -13.90
N PHE A 397 -7.12 -4.75 -14.14
CA PHE A 397 -6.97 -5.40 -15.44
C PHE A 397 -7.84 -6.66 -15.55
N GLY A 398 -8.16 -7.31 -14.43
CA GLY A 398 -9.00 -8.50 -14.36
C GLY A 398 -10.49 -8.27 -14.69
N GLU A 399 -11.29 -9.34 -14.56
CA GLU A 399 -12.76 -9.29 -14.74
C GLU A 399 -13.50 -8.63 -13.56
N ASN A 400 -12.87 -8.64 -12.38
CA ASN A 400 -13.45 -8.16 -11.14
C ASN A 400 -12.41 -7.45 -10.27
N ALA A 401 -12.47 -6.12 -10.25
CA ALA A 401 -11.63 -5.25 -9.43
C ALA A 401 -11.61 -5.64 -7.94
N THR A 402 -12.70 -6.21 -7.43
CA THR A 402 -12.77 -6.64 -6.02
C THR A 402 -11.99 -7.92 -5.73
N LYS A 403 -11.58 -8.71 -6.72
CA LYS A 403 -10.85 -9.97 -6.50
C LYS A 403 -9.37 -9.88 -6.85
N GLU A 404 -9.05 -9.02 -7.80
CA GLU A 404 -7.73 -8.86 -8.41
C GLU A 404 -6.62 -8.55 -7.40
N PHE A 405 -6.93 -7.85 -6.31
CA PHE A 405 -5.96 -7.61 -5.23
C PHE A 405 -5.29 -8.90 -4.71
N LYS A 406 -6.04 -10.01 -4.62
CA LYS A 406 -5.47 -11.29 -4.18
C LYS A 406 -4.65 -11.96 -5.28
N GLU A 407 -5.06 -11.80 -6.53
CA GLU A 407 -4.40 -12.38 -7.70
C GLU A 407 -3.01 -11.75 -7.88
N HIS A 408 -2.85 -10.45 -7.62
CA HIS A 408 -1.57 -9.73 -7.65
C HIS A 408 -0.49 -10.19 -6.66
N LEU A 409 -0.83 -11.07 -5.71
CA LEU A 409 0.12 -11.61 -4.73
C LEU A 409 0.65 -12.99 -5.11
N HIS A 410 0.03 -13.67 -6.09
CA HIS A 410 0.42 -14.98 -6.59
C HIS A 410 0.47 -16.12 -5.54
N ALA A 411 -0.09 -15.89 -4.34
CA ALA A 411 -0.28 -16.89 -3.28
C ALA A 411 -1.37 -16.44 -2.28
N ASP A 412 -1.85 -17.35 -1.41
CA ASP A 412 -2.83 -17.01 -0.36
C ASP A 412 -2.27 -15.95 0.61
N LEU A 413 -3.16 -15.06 1.08
CA LEU A 413 -2.82 -13.96 1.97
C LEU A 413 -2.20 -14.40 3.31
N SER A 414 -2.55 -15.58 3.83
CA SER A 414 -1.92 -16.13 5.03
C SER A 414 -0.51 -16.64 4.74
N VAL A 415 -0.31 -17.27 3.57
CA VAL A 415 1.01 -17.73 3.10
C VAL A 415 1.95 -16.54 2.93
N ILE A 416 1.53 -15.52 2.17
CA ILE A 416 2.28 -14.28 2.00
C ILE A 416 2.52 -13.58 3.35
N GLY A 417 1.53 -13.60 4.24
CA GLY A 417 1.64 -13.06 5.59
C GLY A 417 2.76 -13.67 6.42
N ILE A 418 2.98 -14.99 6.28
CA ILE A 418 4.09 -15.69 6.94
C ILE A 418 5.42 -15.49 6.21
N LEU A 419 5.44 -15.57 4.88
CA LEU A 419 6.66 -15.46 4.07
C LEU A 419 7.29 -14.07 4.12
N LEU A 420 6.47 -13.01 4.03
CA LEU A 420 6.92 -11.61 4.03
C LEU A 420 6.86 -10.95 5.42
N GLY A 421 6.06 -11.50 6.34
CA GLY A 421 5.89 -10.96 7.69
C GLY A 421 4.95 -9.74 7.81
N LEU A 422 4.25 -9.37 6.74
CA LEU A 422 3.19 -8.36 6.74
C LEU A 422 1.89 -8.94 6.16
N CYS A 423 0.75 -8.52 6.71
CA CYS A 423 -0.57 -8.93 6.24
C CYS A 423 -1.52 -7.72 6.22
N PRO A 424 -2.54 -7.69 5.33
CA PRO A 424 -3.55 -6.66 5.37
C PRO A 424 -4.34 -6.70 6.69
N VAL A 425 -4.46 -5.55 7.35
CA VAL A 425 -5.17 -5.43 8.64
C VAL A 425 -6.64 -5.83 8.51
N ASP A 426 -7.28 -5.42 7.43
CA ASP A 426 -8.68 -5.73 7.11
C ASP A 426 -8.89 -7.22 6.77
N TYR A 427 -7.88 -7.90 6.22
CA TYR A 427 -7.87 -9.37 6.07
C TYR A 427 -7.84 -10.11 7.41
N LEU A 428 -7.17 -9.57 8.42
CA LEU A 428 -7.08 -10.20 9.73
C LEU A 428 -8.33 -9.90 10.58
N CYS A 429 -8.80 -8.66 10.59
CA CYS A 429 -9.91 -8.21 11.44
C CYS A 429 -11.31 -8.45 10.85
N GLY A 430 -11.44 -8.60 9.52
CA GLY A 430 -12.73 -8.82 8.85
C GLY A 430 -13.57 -7.54 8.66
N PHE A 431 -13.00 -6.37 8.86
CA PHE A 431 -13.62 -5.08 8.57
C PHE A 431 -12.56 -4.03 8.20
N SER A 432 -13.00 -2.93 7.59
CA SER A 432 -12.21 -1.72 7.37
C SER A 432 -12.85 -0.52 8.07
N SER A 433 -12.02 0.37 8.61
CA SER A 433 -12.46 1.66 9.15
C SER A 433 -12.59 2.74 8.06
N ARG A 434 -12.15 2.46 6.83
CA ARG A 434 -12.26 3.33 5.65
C ARG A 434 -13.40 2.86 4.74
N CYS A 435 -14.07 3.79 4.08
CA CYS A 435 -15.14 3.48 3.13
C CYS A 435 -14.60 3.39 1.70
N ASN A 436 -14.90 2.32 0.98
CA ASN A 436 -14.69 2.19 -0.46
C ASN A 436 -16.00 2.04 -1.25
N THR A 437 -17.16 2.28 -0.63
CA THR A 437 -18.47 2.08 -1.27
C THR A 437 -18.65 2.98 -2.50
N HIS A 438 -18.12 4.20 -2.49
CA HIS A 438 -18.22 5.12 -3.61
C HIS A 438 -17.52 4.57 -4.87
N GLU A 439 -16.32 3.98 -4.71
CA GLU A 439 -15.61 3.27 -5.78
C GLU A 439 -16.40 2.05 -6.28
N LEU A 440 -16.99 1.25 -5.38
CA LEU A 440 -17.84 0.11 -5.75
C LEU A 440 -19.08 0.52 -6.56
N LEU A 441 -19.72 1.63 -6.18
CA LEU A 441 -20.89 2.16 -6.88
C LEU A 441 -20.53 2.64 -8.28
N ILE A 442 -19.43 3.38 -8.42
CA ILE A 442 -18.92 3.87 -9.69
C ILE A 442 -18.53 2.70 -10.60
N HIS A 443 -17.74 1.74 -10.08
CA HIS A 443 -17.33 0.54 -10.81
C HIS A 443 -18.54 -0.23 -11.34
N LYS A 444 -19.58 -0.40 -10.51
CA LYS A 444 -20.81 -1.07 -10.94
C LYS A 444 -21.55 -0.30 -12.03
N ALA A 445 -21.71 1.02 -11.88
CA ALA A 445 -22.38 1.86 -12.87
C ALA A 445 -21.67 1.80 -14.23
N LEU A 446 -20.33 1.80 -14.23
CA LEU A 446 -19.50 1.64 -15.43
C LEU A 446 -19.70 0.27 -16.08
N LYS A 447 -19.73 -0.81 -15.29
CA LYS A 447 -19.94 -2.19 -15.79
C LYS A 447 -21.31 -2.40 -16.43
N ASP A 448 -22.35 -1.73 -15.93
CA ASP A 448 -23.69 -1.81 -16.49
C ASP A 448 -23.86 -0.93 -17.75
N GLY A 449 -23.14 0.20 -17.83
CA GLY A 449 -23.13 1.11 -18.98
C GLY A 449 -22.23 0.69 -20.15
N SER A 450 -21.16 -0.07 -19.90
CA SER A 450 -20.15 -0.48 -20.89
C SER A 450 -20.63 -1.55 -21.90
N LYS A 451 -21.87 -2.04 -21.79
CA LYS A 451 -22.48 -2.95 -22.79
C LYS A 451 -22.58 -2.36 -24.20
N LYS A 452 -22.37 -1.05 -24.37
CA LYS A 452 -22.46 -0.34 -25.66
C LYS A 452 -21.11 0.09 -26.25
N THR A 453 -20.05 0.20 -25.45
CA THR A 453 -18.68 0.49 -25.90
C THR A 453 -17.68 -0.11 -24.90
N PRO A 454 -16.77 -1.01 -25.31
CA PRO A 454 -15.74 -1.55 -24.43
C PRO A 454 -14.78 -0.45 -24.02
N VAL A 455 -14.70 -0.20 -22.72
CA VAL A 455 -13.71 0.69 -22.13
C VAL A 455 -12.42 -0.11 -21.90
N PRO A 456 -11.26 0.30 -22.43
CA PRO A 456 -10.02 -0.47 -22.33
C PRO A 456 -9.55 -0.60 -20.87
N VAL A 457 -9.46 0.51 -20.12
CA VAL A 457 -8.98 0.53 -18.73
C VAL A 457 -10.11 0.98 -17.81
N SER A 458 -10.46 0.13 -16.86
CA SER A 458 -11.44 0.48 -15.83
C SER A 458 -10.70 0.84 -14.55
N GLN A 459 -11.12 1.92 -13.88
CA GLN A 459 -10.48 2.39 -12.66
C GLN A 459 -11.22 1.88 -11.43
N PHE A 460 -10.46 1.60 -10.37
CA PHE A 460 -10.97 1.22 -9.06
C PHE A 460 -9.90 1.54 -8.01
N HIS A 461 -10.17 2.48 -7.10
CA HIS A 461 -9.21 2.80 -6.04
C HIS A 461 -9.25 1.76 -4.92
N GLN A 462 -8.16 1.03 -4.75
CA GLN A 462 -7.94 0.08 -3.66
C GLN A 462 -6.81 0.60 -2.77
N VAL A 463 -7.10 0.78 -1.49
CA VAL A 463 -6.12 1.19 -0.47
C VAL A 463 -5.98 0.08 0.56
N THR A 464 -4.74 -0.32 0.84
CA THR A 464 -4.45 -1.43 1.76
C THR A 464 -3.47 -0.98 2.84
N THR A 465 -3.77 -1.34 4.09
CA THR A 465 -2.93 -1.09 5.26
C THR A 465 -2.27 -2.39 5.70
N TRP A 466 -0.94 -2.43 5.66
CA TRP A 466 -0.14 -3.61 5.98
C TRP A 466 0.54 -3.43 7.33
N LYS A 467 0.38 -4.40 8.22
CA LYS A 467 1.04 -4.46 9.54
C LYS A 467 1.52 -5.88 9.83
N VAL A 468 2.46 -6.00 10.76
CA VAL A 468 2.94 -7.32 11.22
C VAL A 468 1.80 -8.04 11.94
N PRO A 469 1.42 -9.28 11.59
CA PRO A 469 0.26 -9.96 12.20
C PRO A 469 0.29 -10.02 13.73
N THR A 470 1.46 -10.32 14.30
CA THR A 470 1.66 -10.40 15.76
C THR A 470 1.70 -9.05 16.47
N SER A 471 1.84 -7.95 15.74
CA SER A 471 1.76 -6.60 16.34
C SER A 471 0.34 -6.23 16.79
N GLY A 472 -0.68 -6.91 16.26
CA GLY A 472 -2.07 -6.79 16.69
C GLY A 472 -2.44 -7.68 17.87
N ASP A 473 -1.49 -8.44 18.41
CA ASP A 473 -1.69 -9.32 19.56
C ASP A 473 -1.24 -8.64 20.86
N ALA A 474 -2.14 -8.55 21.85
CA ALA A 474 -1.87 -7.85 23.10
C ALA A 474 -0.69 -8.43 23.91
N ILE A 475 -0.37 -9.73 23.75
CA ILE A 475 0.70 -10.42 24.47
C ILE A 475 1.95 -10.52 23.58
N ALA A 476 1.81 -10.98 22.33
CA ALA A 476 2.95 -11.21 21.44
C ALA A 476 3.65 -9.90 21.04
N SER A 477 2.91 -8.80 20.85
CA SER A 477 3.48 -7.47 20.55
C SER A 477 4.42 -6.94 21.64
N GLN A 478 4.24 -7.39 22.89
CA GLN A 478 5.10 -7.02 24.02
C GLN A 478 6.30 -7.97 24.20
N ASN A 479 6.29 -9.14 23.53
CA ASN A 479 7.28 -10.20 23.69
C ASN A 479 7.80 -10.67 22.32
N VAL A 480 8.17 -9.72 21.45
CA VAL A 480 8.55 -9.98 20.04
C VAL A 480 9.68 -11.01 19.92
N ALA A 481 10.64 -10.99 20.87
CA ALA A 481 11.76 -11.92 20.91
C ALA A 481 11.34 -13.39 21.16
N ASN A 482 10.17 -13.63 21.76
CA ASN A 482 9.65 -14.96 22.09
C ASN A 482 8.69 -15.52 21.02
N ILE A 483 8.45 -14.79 19.94
CA ILE A 483 7.61 -15.27 18.84
C ILE A 483 8.35 -16.39 18.11
N SER A 484 7.69 -17.54 17.99
CA SER A 484 8.26 -18.71 17.33
C SER A 484 8.45 -18.42 15.84
N ARG A 485 9.66 -18.71 15.35
CA ARG A 485 10.00 -18.50 13.94
C ARG A 485 9.30 -19.54 13.07
N PRO A 486 8.72 -19.17 11.92
CA PRO A 486 8.17 -20.16 11.00
C PRO A 486 9.28 -21.03 10.41
N SER A 487 9.03 -22.34 10.29
CA SER A 487 9.86 -23.29 9.54
C SER A 487 8.98 -24.10 8.60
N PHE A 488 9.44 -24.39 7.39
CA PHE A 488 8.70 -25.20 6.42
C PHE A 488 9.44 -26.48 6.14
N ASP A 489 8.70 -27.53 5.76
CA ASP A 489 9.31 -28.65 5.07
C ASP A 489 9.89 -28.19 3.72
N GLY A 490 11.12 -28.63 3.41
CA GLY A 490 11.85 -28.17 2.24
C GLY A 490 11.18 -28.55 0.92
N TYR A 491 10.52 -29.71 0.87
CA TYR A 491 9.79 -30.17 -0.31
C TYR A 491 8.51 -29.34 -0.54
N GLN A 492 7.77 -29.04 0.53
CA GLN A 492 6.57 -28.21 0.45
C GLN A 492 6.90 -26.77 0.02
N LEU A 493 7.88 -26.13 0.69
CA LEU A 493 8.26 -24.76 0.35
C LEU A 493 8.88 -24.67 -1.05
N GLY A 494 9.72 -25.62 -1.46
CA GLY A 494 10.26 -25.66 -2.82
C GLY A 494 9.18 -25.80 -3.90
N SER A 495 8.09 -26.52 -3.61
CA SER A 495 6.94 -26.65 -4.52
C SER A 495 6.12 -25.36 -4.58
N LEU A 496 5.78 -24.77 -3.43
CA LEU A 496 5.07 -23.49 -3.37
C LEU A 496 5.82 -22.35 -4.09
N LEU A 497 7.14 -22.26 -3.90
CA LEU A 497 7.96 -21.24 -4.58
C LEU A 497 7.98 -21.44 -6.09
N TYR A 498 7.89 -22.69 -6.56
CA TYR A 498 7.74 -23.00 -7.98
C TYR A 498 6.36 -22.60 -8.51
N ASP A 499 5.29 -22.83 -7.75
CA ASP A 499 3.94 -22.41 -8.16
C ASP A 499 3.82 -20.88 -8.23
N ILE A 500 4.46 -20.15 -7.29
CA ILE A 500 4.57 -18.69 -7.36
C ILE A 500 5.34 -18.26 -8.61
N TYR A 501 6.48 -18.91 -8.91
CA TYR A 501 7.26 -18.63 -10.11
C TYR A 501 6.43 -18.84 -11.37
N GLN A 502 5.71 -19.95 -11.47
CA GLN A 502 4.82 -20.25 -12.59
C GLN A 502 3.73 -19.20 -12.71
N SER A 503 3.04 -18.83 -11.62
CA SER A 503 2.00 -17.80 -11.65
C SER A 503 2.51 -16.42 -12.09
N LEU A 504 3.77 -16.06 -11.77
CA LEU A 504 4.36 -14.80 -12.20
C LEU A 504 4.66 -14.74 -13.70
N PHE A 505 4.89 -15.90 -14.33
CA PHE A 505 5.45 -16.00 -15.68
C PHE A 505 4.61 -16.85 -16.65
N GLU A 506 3.47 -17.39 -16.22
CA GLU A 506 2.63 -18.29 -17.02
C GLU A 506 2.10 -17.64 -18.31
N GLU A 507 1.85 -16.32 -18.28
CA GLU A 507 1.36 -15.55 -19.43
C GLU A 507 2.42 -15.32 -20.51
N GLU A 508 3.69 -15.67 -20.27
CA GLU A 508 4.75 -15.65 -21.28
C GLU A 508 4.54 -16.74 -22.35
N SER A 509 3.83 -17.82 -21.99
CA SER A 509 3.38 -18.82 -22.96
C SER A 509 2.15 -18.31 -23.71
N ALA A 510 2.28 -18.15 -25.03
CA ALA A 510 1.15 -17.74 -25.87
C ALA A 510 -0.07 -18.67 -25.71
N ILE A 511 0.17 -19.99 -25.55
CA ILE A 511 -0.91 -20.97 -25.35
C ILE A 511 -1.68 -20.67 -24.06
N ASN A 512 -0.95 -20.46 -22.95
CA ASN A 512 -1.55 -20.14 -21.67
C ASN A 512 -2.29 -18.81 -21.74
N PHE A 513 -1.67 -17.77 -22.30
CA PHE A 513 -2.27 -16.44 -22.46
C PHE A 513 -3.63 -16.53 -23.17
N PHE A 514 -3.69 -17.16 -24.35
CA PHE A 514 -4.94 -17.27 -25.11
C PHE A 514 -5.98 -18.16 -24.39
N SER A 515 -5.54 -19.18 -23.65
CA SER A 515 -6.44 -20.07 -22.90
C SER A 515 -7.06 -19.40 -21.66
N ASN A 516 -6.27 -18.63 -20.92
CA ASN A 516 -6.69 -17.95 -19.69
C ASN A 516 -7.60 -16.75 -20.00
N ASN A 517 -7.41 -16.11 -21.17
CA ASN A 517 -8.08 -14.86 -21.52
C ASN A 517 -9.25 -15.01 -22.52
N GLN A 518 -9.80 -16.21 -22.72
CA GLN A 518 -10.85 -16.47 -23.71
C GLN A 518 -12.09 -15.56 -23.57
N THR A 519 -12.47 -15.21 -22.34
CA THR A 519 -13.66 -14.40 -22.05
C THR A 519 -13.45 -12.89 -22.22
N ASN A 520 -12.19 -12.43 -22.28
CA ASN A 520 -11.84 -11.01 -22.25
C ASN A 520 -10.63 -10.66 -23.14
N LEU A 521 -10.45 -11.40 -24.24
CA LEU A 521 -9.22 -11.39 -25.04
C LEU A 521 -8.80 -10.00 -25.54
N ALA A 522 -9.76 -9.17 -25.97
CA ALA A 522 -9.45 -7.82 -26.46
C ALA A 522 -8.83 -6.94 -25.36
N LYS A 523 -9.34 -7.04 -24.12
CA LYS A 523 -8.78 -6.31 -22.97
C LYS A 523 -7.44 -6.93 -22.56
N ALA A 524 -7.31 -8.25 -22.56
CA ALA A 524 -6.06 -8.91 -22.21
C ALA A 524 -4.93 -8.51 -23.19
N ILE A 525 -5.20 -8.52 -24.50
CA ILE A 525 -4.22 -8.10 -25.51
C ILE A 525 -3.82 -6.64 -25.27
N SER A 526 -4.76 -5.72 -25.03
CA SER A 526 -4.43 -4.30 -24.85
C SER A 526 -3.53 -4.00 -23.64
N HIS A 527 -3.43 -4.92 -22.68
CA HIS A 527 -2.59 -4.79 -21.48
C HIS A 527 -1.43 -5.77 -21.44
N SER A 528 -1.29 -6.66 -22.42
CA SER A 528 -0.23 -7.68 -22.42
C SER A 528 1.20 -7.11 -22.42
N ASN A 529 1.39 -5.82 -22.69
CA ASN A 529 2.67 -5.12 -22.55
C ASN A 529 3.00 -4.70 -21.10
N LEU A 530 2.05 -4.74 -20.17
CA LEU A 530 2.23 -4.41 -18.75
C LEU A 530 2.90 -5.57 -18.01
N VAL A 531 4.17 -5.81 -18.32
CA VAL A 531 5.00 -6.80 -17.63
C VAL A 531 5.64 -6.11 -16.42
N HIS A 532 5.46 -6.66 -15.23
CA HIS A 532 5.99 -6.08 -13.99
C HIS A 532 7.10 -6.91 -13.33
N PHE A 533 7.30 -8.16 -13.75
CA PHE A 533 8.19 -9.09 -13.06
C PHE A 533 9.38 -9.48 -13.93
N THR A 534 10.56 -9.54 -13.30
CA THR A 534 11.80 -10.06 -13.88
C THR A 534 12.28 -11.25 -13.05
N ARG A 535 13.22 -12.04 -13.60
CA ARG A 535 13.82 -13.12 -12.81
C ARG A 535 14.69 -12.59 -11.66
N GLU A 536 15.31 -11.41 -11.80
CA GLU A 536 15.98 -10.74 -10.66
C GLU A 536 14.95 -10.38 -9.58
N GLY A 537 13.77 -9.87 -9.95
CA GLY A 537 12.69 -9.56 -9.01
C GLY A 537 12.22 -10.79 -8.20
N PHE A 538 12.00 -11.92 -8.86
CA PHE A 538 11.68 -13.18 -8.18
C PHE A 538 12.83 -13.66 -7.29
N VAL A 539 14.08 -13.57 -7.73
CA VAL A 539 15.26 -13.91 -6.92
C VAL A 539 15.38 -13.01 -5.68
N LEU A 540 15.02 -11.74 -5.78
CA LEU A 540 14.98 -10.83 -4.63
C LEU A 540 13.87 -11.20 -3.64
N LEU A 541 12.72 -11.70 -4.13
CA LEU A 541 11.69 -12.31 -3.28
C LEU A 541 12.24 -13.54 -2.53
N LEU A 542 12.91 -14.46 -3.24
CA LEU A 542 13.53 -15.64 -2.61
C LEU A 542 14.55 -15.24 -1.53
N LYS A 543 15.38 -14.23 -1.83
CA LYS A 543 16.36 -13.69 -0.89
C LYS A 543 15.70 -13.08 0.34
N HIS A 544 14.60 -12.36 0.16
CA HIS A 544 13.81 -11.82 1.27
C HIS A 544 13.26 -12.95 2.15
N ILE A 545 12.67 -13.99 1.55
CA ILE A 545 12.12 -15.16 2.24
C ILE A 545 13.20 -15.91 3.02
N GLN A 546 14.33 -16.22 2.38
CA GLN A 546 15.46 -16.91 3.02
C GLN A 546 15.92 -16.19 4.29
N HIS A 547 16.11 -14.87 4.20
CA HIS A 547 16.55 -14.06 5.34
C HIS A 547 15.48 -13.92 6.41
N ARG A 548 14.21 -13.78 6.02
CA ARG A 548 13.11 -13.61 6.97
C ARG A 548 12.83 -14.88 7.77
N LEU A 549 12.91 -16.03 7.13
CA LEU A 549 12.70 -17.35 7.75
C LEU A 549 13.96 -17.86 8.48
N LEU A 550 15.13 -17.26 8.24
CA LEU A 550 16.43 -17.68 8.80
C LEU A 550 16.74 -19.15 8.48
N VAL A 551 16.45 -19.55 7.23
CA VAL A 551 16.68 -20.91 6.72
C VAL A 551 18.18 -21.23 6.75
N SER A 552 18.56 -22.41 7.24
CA SER A 552 19.95 -22.86 7.19
C SER A 552 20.41 -23.14 5.76
N GLU A 553 21.72 -23.20 5.51
CA GLU A 553 22.26 -23.48 4.17
C GLU A 553 21.80 -24.84 3.64
N ASP A 554 21.77 -25.88 4.50
CA ASP A 554 21.34 -27.23 4.13
C ASP A 554 19.83 -27.30 3.81
N GLU A 555 18.99 -26.66 4.63
CA GLU A 555 17.54 -26.59 4.38
C GLU A 555 17.24 -25.80 3.09
N TRP A 556 17.96 -24.71 2.85
CA TRP A 556 17.81 -23.91 1.64
C TRP A 556 18.24 -24.68 0.40
N ALA A 557 19.32 -25.48 0.48
CA ALA A 557 19.73 -26.36 -0.59
C ALA A 557 18.62 -27.36 -0.94
N ALA A 558 17.97 -28.00 0.05
CA ALA A 558 16.85 -28.92 -0.20
C ALA A 558 15.63 -28.23 -0.85
N ILE A 559 15.31 -27.00 -0.43
CA ILE A 559 14.25 -26.18 -1.04
C ILE A 559 14.56 -25.90 -2.51
N MET A 560 15.78 -25.44 -2.79
CA MET A 560 16.21 -25.11 -4.15
C MET A 560 16.33 -26.34 -5.04
N ASP A 561 16.80 -27.48 -4.52
CA ASP A 561 16.84 -28.75 -5.26
C ASP A 561 15.45 -29.18 -5.70
N ARG A 562 14.45 -29.05 -4.81
CA ARG A 562 13.05 -29.32 -5.15
C ARG A 562 12.52 -28.35 -6.21
N PHE A 563 12.71 -27.05 -6.01
CA PHE A 563 12.29 -26.01 -6.96
C PHE A 563 12.90 -26.26 -8.34
N MET A 564 14.21 -26.50 -8.41
CA MET A 564 14.91 -26.74 -9.67
C MET A 564 14.47 -28.06 -10.31
N THR A 565 14.20 -29.11 -9.53
CA THR A 565 13.69 -30.38 -10.08
C THR A 565 12.36 -30.18 -10.81
N LEU A 566 11.45 -29.39 -10.25
CA LEU A 566 10.18 -29.04 -10.89
C LEU A 566 10.39 -28.22 -12.17
N GLN A 567 11.27 -27.21 -12.10
CA GLN A 567 11.62 -26.37 -13.25
C GLN A 567 12.23 -27.19 -14.40
N HIS A 568 13.15 -28.12 -14.13
CA HIS A 568 13.71 -28.97 -15.19
C HIS A 568 12.68 -29.93 -15.79
N GLY A 569 11.71 -30.40 -14.99
CA GLY A 569 10.61 -31.23 -15.47
C GLY A 569 9.67 -30.50 -16.43
N SER A 570 9.33 -29.23 -16.15
CA SER A 570 8.46 -28.42 -17.00
C SER A 570 9.11 -28.04 -18.32
N LEU A 571 10.42 -27.74 -18.29
CA LEU A 571 11.25 -27.43 -19.46
C LEU A 571 11.26 -28.55 -20.52
N GLN A 572 11.09 -29.81 -20.11
CA GLN A 572 10.98 -30.95 -21.03
C GLN A 572 9.64 -30.98 -21.79
N VAL A 573 8.63 -30.25 -21.31
CA VAL A 573 7.25 -30.24 -21.84
C VAL A 573 6.93 -28.92 -22.55
N GLN A 574 7.45 -27.78 -22.08
CA GLN A 574 7.14 -26.45 -22.60
C GLN A 574 8.38 -25.76 -23.20
N LEU A 575 8.47 -25.75 -24.54
CA LEU A 575 9.61 -25.23 -25.33
C LEU A 575 9.96 -23.75 -25.06
N MET A 576 9.03 -22.92 -24.58
CA MET A 576 9.23 -21.48 -24.35
C MET A 576 9.88 -21.16 -23.01
N GLU A 577 9.71 -22.00 -21.98
CA GLU A 577 10.30 -21.78 -20.66
C GLU A 577 11.84 -21.88 -20.68
N GLY A 578 12.40 -22.62 -21.65
CA GLY A 578 13.84 -22.80 -21.80
C GLY A 578 14.60 -21.53 -22.18
N LEU A 579 13.92 -20.51 -22.71
CA LEU A 579 14.55 -19.27 -23.15
C LEU A 579 15.04 -18.39 -21.98
N HIS A 580 14.40 -18.52 -20.81
CA HIS A 580 14.71 -17.73 -19.61
C HIS A 580 15.45 -18.52 -18.52
N ASP A 581 15.69 -19.82 -18.72
CA ASP A 581 16.41 -20.69 -17.77
C ASP A 581 17.77 -20.12 -17.37
N LYS A 582 18.53 -19.60 -18.35
CA LYS A 582 19.85 -19.00 -18.09
C LYS A 582 19.76 -17.69 -17.33
N ASP A 583 18.74 -16.86 -17.54
CA ASP A 583 18.52 -15.64 -16.75
C ASP A 583 18.24 -16.00 -15.29
N LEU A 584 17.32 -16.94 -15.04
CA LEU A 584 17.03 -17.42 -13.69
C LEU A 584 18.28 -17.96 -12.98
N CYS A 585 19.03 -18.85 -13.65
CA CYS A 585 20.27 -19.42 -13.09
C CYS A 585 21.33 -18.35 -12.79
N VAL A 586 21.49 -17.35 -13.67
CA VAL A 586 22.41 -16.22 -13.43
C VAL A 586 21.98 -15.44 -12.20
N GLN A 587 20.72 -15.04 -12.10
CA GLN A 587 20.26 -14.21 -10.98
C GLN A 587 20.38 -14.98 -9.65
N LEU A 588 20.01 -16.26 -9.62
CA LEU A 588 20.17 -17.12 -8.45
C LEU A 588 21.64 -17.18 -7.97
N HIS A 589 22.58 -17.36 -8.90
CA HIS A 589 24.00 -17.40 -8.58
C HIS A 589 24.55 -16.03 -8.16
N ARG A 590 24.21 -14.96 -8.91
CA ARG A 590 24.62 -13.57 -8.66
C ARG A 590 24.19 -13.07 -7.29
N HIS A 591 23.02 -13.49 -6.81
CA HIS A 591 22.50 -13.13 -5.50
C HIS A 591 22.88 -14.09 -4.36
N GLY A 592 23.60 -15.18 -4.67
CA GLY A 592 24.12 -16.15 -3.70
C GLY A 592 23.08 -17.13 -3.16
N LEU A 593 21.98 -17.39 -3.89
CA LEU A 593 20.91 -18.28 -3.43
C LEU A 593 21.07 -19.72 -3.92
N TYR A 594 21.61 -19.92 -5.12
CA TYR A 594 21.78 -21.26 -5.69
C TYR A 594 22.85 -21.25 -6.78
N ARG A 595 23.67 -22.31 -6.83
CA ARG A 595 24.70 -22.51 -7.86
C ARG A 595 24.33 -23.73 -8.70
N ALA A 596 23.78 -23.48 -9.89
CA ALA A 596 23.38 -24.53 -10.81
C ALA A 596 24.56 -25.44 -11.25
N PRO A 597 24.30 -26.71 -11.61
CA PRO A 597 25.33 -27.64 -12.09
C PRO A 597 26.14 -27.11 -13.29
N SER A 598 25.54 -26.25 -14.12
CA SER A 598 26.24 -25.58 -15.23
C SER A 598 27.43 -24.73 -14.79
N PHE A 599 27.46 -24.28 -13.53
CA PHE A 599 28.59 -23.54 -12.93
C PHE A 599 29.60 -24.44 -12.20
N GLN A 600 29.41 -25.77 -12.18
CA GLN A 600 30.29 -26.74 -11.50
C GLN A 600 31.32 -27.36 -12.46
N SER A 601 31.29 -27.01 -13.75
CA SER A 601 32.17 -27.59 -14.78
C SER A 601 33.64 -27.18 -14.56
N PRO A 602 34.65 -28.06 -14.80
CA PRO A 602 35.96 -27.93 -14.18
C PRO A 602 36.88 -26.81 -14.70
N LYS A 603 36.51 -26.12 -15.79
CA LYS A 603 37.12 -24.87 -16.30
C LYS A 603 36.41 -24.41 -17.58
N ILE A 604 35.95 -23.16 -17.62
CA ILE A 604 35.40 -22.52 -18.82
C ILE A 604 36.51 -22.45 -19.90
N LYS A 605 36.19 -22.80 -21.15
CA LYS A 605 37.15 -22.78 -22.25
C LYS A 605 37.62 -21.35 -22.53
N LYS A 606 38.94 -21.12 -22.47
CA LYS A 606 39.57 -19.84 -22.86
C LYS A 606 39.64 -19.70 -24.39
N ILE A 607 38.47 -19.54 -25.02
CA ILE A 607 38.33 -19.34 -26.47
C ILE A 607 37.54 -18.07 -26.75
N GLY A 608 37.57 -17.58 -27.99
CA GLY A 608 36.83 -16.38 -28.40
C GLY A 608 37.25 -15.15 -27.56
N ARG A 609 36.28 -14.48 -26.93
CA ARG A 609 36.50 -13.28 -26.11
C ARG A 609 37.38 -13.52 -24.87
N TYR A 610 37.51 -14.78 -24.43
CA TYR A 610 38.27 -15.16 -23.23
C TYR A 610 39.71 -15.58 -23.51
N SER A 611 40.13 -15.64 -24.79
CA SER A 611 41.41 -16.25 -25.19
C SER A 611 42.63 -15.66 -24.47
N ASN A 612 42.57 -14.36 -24.13
CA ASN A 612 43.66 -13.63 -23.48
C ASN A 612 43.46 -13.44 -21.97
N TRP A 613 42.34 -13.89 -21.39
CA TRP A 613 42.00 -13.62 -19.99
C TRP A 613 42.82 -14.51 -19.05
N ASP A 614 43.29 -13.92 -17.95
CA ASP A 614 44.03 -14.67 -16.93
C ASP A 614 43.12 -15.63 -16.16
N ILE A 615 41.93 -15.15 -15.78
CA ILE A 615 40.89 -15.91 -15.08
C ILE A 615 39.54 -15.58 -15.73
N VAL A 616 38.75 -16.61 -16.06
CA VAL A 616 37.38 -16.44 -16.53
C VAL A 616 36.44 -16.68 -15.34
N PRO A 617 35.71 -15.66 -14.86
CA PRO A 617 34.72 -15.83 -13.79
C PRO A 617 33.50 -16.63 -14.26
N ASP A 618 32.66 -17.07 -13.31
CA ASP A 618 31.42 -17.79 -13.61
C ASP A 618 30.39 -16.89 -14.36
N LEU A 619 30.44 -15.58 -14.12
CA LEU A 619 29.55 -14.58 -14.70
C LEU A 619 30.35 -13.51 -15.45
N VAL A 620 29.84 -13.07 -16.59
CA VAL A 620 30.38 -11.94 -17.34
C VAL A 620 29.30 -10.93 -17.66
N ARG A 621 29.69 -9.67 -17.78
CA ARG A 621 28.84 -8.59 -18.23
C ARG A 621 29.06 -8.37 -19.72
N VAL A 622 27.97 -8.42 -20.47
CA VAL A 622 27.94 -8.06 -21.88
C VAL A 622 27.52 -6.60 -21.98
N ILE A 623 28.18 -5.86 -22.86
CA ILE A 623 27.82 -4.49 -23.24
C ILE A 623 27.67 -4.46 -24.76
N LEU A 624 26.48 -4.09 -25.20
CA LEU A 624 26.12 -3.94 -26.61
C LEU A 624 25.95 -2.45 -26.92
N ILE A 625 26.71 -1.96 -27.89
CA ILE A 625 26.59 -0.60 -28.44
C ILE A 625 25.63 -0.68 -29.61
N ILE A 626 24.51 0.04 -29.52
CA ILE A 626 23.47 0.12 -30.54
C ILE A 626 23.58 1.49 -31.23
N PRO A 627 23.92 1.52 -32.53
CA PRO A 627 23.97 2.76 -33.30
C PRO A 627 22.63 3.51 -33.30
N ARG A 628 22.68 4.84 -33.26
CA ARG A 628 21.49 5.70 -33.08
C ARG A 628 20.45 5.48 -34.18
N GLU A 629 20.89 5.30 -35.42
CA GLU A 629 20.03 5.07 -36.57
C GLU A 629 19.20 3.77 -36.48
N LYS A 630 19.61 2.82 -35.62
CA LYS A 630 18.89 1.55 -35.44
C LYS A 630 17.68 1.67 -34.53
N ILE A 631 17.68 2.63 -33.60
CA ILE A 631 16.53 2.90 -32.72
C ILE A 631 15.58 3.94 -33.30
N ALA A 632 16.02 4.72 -34.30
CA ALA A 632 15.24 5.77 -34.95
C ALA A 632 13.86 5.27 -35.44
N MET A 633 13.75 4.03 -35.93
CA MET A 633 12.46 3.48 -36.39
C MET A 633 11.40 3.43 -35.28
N LEU A 634 11.82 3.12 -34.05
CA LEU A 634 10.93 3.17 -32.88
C LEU A 634 10.67 4.61 -32.46
N GLU A 635 11.68 5.48 -32.47
CA GLU A 635 11.50 6.91 -32.12
C GLU A 635 10.51 7.64 -33.03
N HIS A 636 10.52 7.36 -34.34
CA HIS A 636 9.61 7.99 -35.31
C HIS A 636 8.21 7.33 -35.36
N SER A 637 7.99 6.25 -34.62
CA SER A 637 6.70 5.58 -34.58
C SER A 637 5.73 6.32 -33.65
N ARG A 638 4.42 6.26 -33.96
CA ARG A 638 3.41 6.92 -33.11
C ARG A 638 3.42 6.29 -31.71
N PRO A 639 3.39 7.09 -30.62
CA PRO A 639 3.40 6.55 -29.26
C PRO A 639 2.25 5.55 -29.00
N GLU A 640 1.09 5.76 -29.62
CA GLU A 640 -0.06 4.84 -29.52
C GLU A 640 0.19 3.47 -30.19
N GLU A 641 1.11 3.40 -31.16
CA GLU A 641 1.49 2.14 -31.82
C GLU A 641 2.52 1.37 -31.02
N ILE A 642 3.46 2.05 -30.37
CA ILE A 642 4.52 1.37 -29.61
C ILE A 642 4.01 0.97 -28.23
N SER A 643 3.23 1.82 -27.57
CA SER A 643 2.91 1.71 -26.14
C SER A 643 4.20 1.68 -25.30
N THR A 644 4.25 0.90 -24.21
CA THR A 644 5.38 0.79 -23.29
C THR A 644 5.88 -0.66 -23.15
N PRO A 645 6.33 -1.32 -24.23
CA PRO A 645 6.70 -2.72 -24.19
C PRO A 645 8.01 -2.92 -23.42
N SER A 646 8.14 -4.07 -22.77
CA SER A 646 9.35 -4.46 -22.05
C SER A 646 10.49 -4.81 -23.01
N LEU A 647 11.72 -4.57 -22.59
CA LEU A 647 12.94 -4.85 -23.33
C LEU A 647 13.72 -5.99 -22.67
N HIS A 648 14.45 -6.76 -23.48
CA HIS A 648 15.38 -7.77 -22.98
C HIS A 648 16.69 -7.78 -23.79
N GLY A 649 17.75 -8.27 -23.17
CA GLY A 649 18.97 -8.68 -23.86
C GLY A 649 18.82 -10.10 -24.39
N GLU A 650 19.47 -10.42 -25.49
CA GLU A 650 19.43 -11.76 -26.09
C GLU A 650 20.83 -12.25 -26.48
N ILE A 651 21.06 -13.55 -26.28
CA ILE A 651 22.23 -14.28 -26.79
C ILE A 651 21.72 -15.44 -27.64
N PHE A 652 22.09 -15.44 -28.92
CA PHE A 652 21.60 -16.43 -29.86
C PHE A 652 22.65 -16.88 -30.87
N GLY A 653 22.47 -18.09 -31.37
CA GLY A 653 23.32 -18.75 -32.36
C GLY A 653 22.48 -19.47 -33.40
N VAL A 654 23.02 -20.54 -33.97
CA VAL A 654 22.33 -21.37 -34.96
C VAL A 654 21.24 -22.22 -34.31
N ASN A 655 21.52 -22.75 -33.12
CA ASN A 655 20.68 -23.69 -32.38
C ASN A 655 20.38 -23.23 -30.95
N CYS A 656 20.78 -22.02 -30.56
CA CYS A 656 20.52 -21.48 -29.23
C CYS A 656 19.87 -20.09 -29.26
N MET A 657 19.02 -19.84 -28.26
CA MET A 657 18.35 -18.56 -28.00
C MET A 657 18.15 -18.45 -26.48
N ASN A 658 18.60 -17.34 -25.89
CA ASN A 658 18.47 -17.07 -24.45
C ASN A 658 18.13 -15.59 -24.24
N TYR A 659 17.17 -15.31 -23.36
CA TYR A 659 16.71 -13.95 -23.04
C TYR A 659 17.06 -13.56 -21.61
N PHE A 660 17.49 -12.31 -21.43
CA PHE A 660 17.89 -11.73 -20.15
C PHE A 660 17.07 -10.47 -19.89
N THR A 661 16.29 -10.48 -18.83
CA THR A 661 15.31 -9.40 -18.52
C THR A 661 15.90 -8.30 -17.63
N SER A 662 17.00 -8.59 -16.94
CA SER A 662 17.67 -7.65 -16.03
C SER A 662 18.73 -6.88 -16.80
N ILE A 663 18.31 -5.82 -17.48
CA ILE A 663 19.15 -5.01 -18.36
C ILE A 663 19.26 -3.57 -17.87
N ASP A 664 20.44 -2.99 -18.03
CA ASP A 664 20.71 -1.58 -17.81
C ASP A 664 20.95 -0.91 -19.16
N ILE A 665 20.32 0.24 -19.41
CA ILE A 665 20.46 0.98 -20.66
C ILE A 665 20.68 2.46 -20.37
N ALA A 666 21.56 3.11 -21.13
CA ALA A 666 21.74 4.55 -21.15
C ALA A 666 22.31 5.02 -22.51
N PHE A 667 22.08 6.28 -22.87
CA PHE A 667 22.73 6.91 -24.02
C PHE A 667 24.14 7.37 -23.62
N GLY A 668 25.13 7.11 -24.46
CA GLY A 668 26.49 7.52 -24.16
C GLY A 668 27.56 6.74 -24.90
N LYS A 669 28.81 6.92 -24.46
CA LYS A 669 29.99 6.32 -25.07
C LYS A 669 30.67 5.34 -24.12
N VAL A 670 31.12 4.21 -24.65
CA VAL A 670 31.93 3.24 -23.93
C VAL A 670 33.40 3.48 -24.26
N VAL A 671 34.23 3.70 -23.24
CA VAL A 671 35.67 3.91 -23.36
C VAL A 671 36.40 2.74 -22.71
N SER A 672 37.17 1.98 -23.50
CA SER A 672 37.98 0.88 -22.98
C SER A 672 39.22 1.42 -22.27
N ILE A 673 39.36 1.08 -20.98
CA ILE A 673 40.49 1.50 -20.13
C ILE A 673 41.34 0.32 -19.62
N GLY A 674 40.85 -0.92 -19.80
CA GLY A 674 41.54 -2.14 -19.37
C GLY A 674 42.48 -2.73 -20.41
N THR A 675 43.07 -3.89 -20.07
CA THR A 675 43.96 -4.66 -20.95
C THR A 675 43.21 -5.84 -21.58
N LYS A 676 43.80 -6.52 -22.57
CA LYS A 676 43.18 -7.73 -23.16
C LYS A 676 43.06 -8.90 -22.16
N SER A 677 43.92 -8.95 -21.15
CA SER A 677 43.88 -9.95 -20.08
C SER A 677 42.93 -9.59 -18.94
N HIS A 678 42.70 -8.29 -18.72
CA HIS A 678 41.79 -7.74 -17.73
C HIS A 678 40.98 -6.59 -18.34
N PRO A 679 39.92 -6.90 -19.11
CA PRO A 679 39.17 -5.87 -19.81
C PRO A 679 38.33 -5.06 -18.82
N GLN A 680 38.32 -3.74 -19.02
CA GLN A 680 37.57 -2.76 -18.24
C GLN A 680 37.12 -1.64 -19.16
N VAL A 681 35.96 -1.06 -18.87
CA VAL A 681 35.43 0.09 -19.58
C VAL A 681 34.90 1.13 -18.61
N VAL A 682 34.88 2.38 -19.06
CA VAL A 682 34.16 3.50 -18.46
C VAL A 682 33.01 3.88 -19.38
N PHE A 683 31.86 4.19 -18.80
CA PHE A 683 30.71 4.72 -19.53
C PHE A 683 30.61 6.23 -19.32
N GLU A 684 30.57 6.97 -20.42
CA GLU A 684 30.36 8.42 -20.47
C GLU A 684 28.92 8.67 -20.91
N GLU A 685 28.03 9.03 -19.98
CA GLU A 685 26.61 9.26 -20.27
C GLU A 685 26.41 10.53 -21.12
N ASP A 686 25.54 10.46 -22.13
CA ASP A 686 25.08 11.61 -22.90
C ASP A 686 24.00 12.34 -22.09
N THR A 687 24.35 13.52 -21.57
CA THR A 687 23.44 14.33 -20.76
C THR A 687 22.22 14.83 -21.53
N ASN A 688 22.28 14.90 -22.87
CA ASN A 688 21.14 15.27 -23.71
C ASN A 688 20.19 14.08 -23.98
N SER A 689 20.62 12.86 -23.65
CA SER A 689 19.80 11.64 -23.66
C SER A 689 19.00 11.46 -24.97
N TRP A 690 17.67 11.56 -24.93
CA TRP A 690 16.81 11.39 -26.11
C TRP A 690 17.01 12.49 -27.17
N ALA A 691 17.44 13.69 -26.79
CA ALA A 691 17.76 14.78 -27.72
C ALA A 691 19.23 14.75 -28.19
N GLY A 692 20.06 13.87 -27.62
CA GLY A 692 21.46 13.70 -28.00
C GLY A 692 21.65 12.84 -29.25
N GLU A 693 22.90 12.74 -29.71
CA GLU A 693 23.29 11.96 -30.89
C GLU A 693 24.05 10.67 -30.53
N SER A 694 24.36 10.46 -29.25
CA SER A 694 25.15 9.31 -28.81
C SER A 694 24.43 7.98 -29.07
N PRO A 695 25.18 6.88 -29.28
CA PRO A 695 24.59 5.56 -29.39
C PRO A 695 23.92 5.15 -28.07
N LEU A 696 23.01 4.19 -28.18
CA LEU A 696 22.39 3.56 -27.02
C LEU A 696 23.29 2.40 -26.57
N VAL A 697 23.54 2.29 -25.27
CA VAL A 697 24.37 1.22 -24.71
C VAL A 697 23.50 0.36 -23.81
N ALA A 698 23.44 -0.94 -24.10
CA ALA A 698 22.73 -1.93 -23.28
C ALA A 698 23.72 -2.85 -22.57
N SER A 699 23.47 -3.13 -21.29
CA SER A 699 24.31 -4.00 -20.47
C SER A 699 23.49 -5.02 -19.69
N PHE A 700 23.95 -6.27 -19.67
CA PHE A 700 23.32 -7.34 -18.91
C PHE A 700 24.34 -8.43 -18.56
N VAL A 701 24.01 -9.23 -17.53
CA VAL A 701 24.90 -10.27 -16.99
C VAL A 701 24.48 -11.64 -17.53
N VAL A 702 25.45 -12.44 -17.96
CA VAL A 702 25.25 -13.78 -18.53
C VAL A 702 26.23 -14.80 -17.93
N PRO A 703 25.96 -16.12 -18.01
CA PRO A 703 26.95 -17.13 -17.64
C PRO A 703 28.13 -17.06 -18.60
N ALA A 704 29.36 -17.13 -18.08
CA ALA A 704 30.53 -17.11 -18.93
C ALA A 704 30.59 -18.31 -19.90
N SER A 705 30.18 -19.50 -19.44
CA SER A 705 30.09 -20.72 -20.24
C SER A 705 29.13 -20.61 -21.42
N LEU A 706 28.12 -19.74 -21.37
CA LEU A 706 27.18 -19.51 -22.47
C LEU A 706 27.91 -19.01 -23.73
N LEU A 707 28.96 -18.19 -23.56
CA LEU A 707 29.67 -17.56 -24.67
C LEU A 707 30.79 -18.44 -25.26
N SER A 708 31.06 -19.62 -24.69
CA SER A 708 32.14 -20.52 -25.11
C SER A 708 31.72 -21.97 -25.35
N ASP A 709 30.74 -22.48 -24.61
CA ASP A 709 30.49 -23.92 -24.50
C ASP A 709 29.24 -24.37 -25.27
N GLN A 710 28.25 -23.50 -25.46
CA GLN A 710 26.99 -23.85 -26.14
C GLN A 710 27.16 -23.95 -27.66
N GLU A 711 27.81 -22.97 -28.26
CA GLU A 711 28.15 -22.92 -29.69
C GLU A 711 29.53 -22.25 -29.89
N PRO A 712 30.18 -22.45 -31.04
CA PRO A 712 31.42 -21.75 -31.36
C PRO A 712 31.24 -20.22 -31.25
N PRO A 713 32.14 -19.48 -30.57
CA PRO A 713 31.96 -18.04 -30.30
C PRO A 713 31.73 -17.17 -31.55
N HIS A 714 32.22 -17.57 -32.71
CA HIS A 714 32.02 -16.84 -33.99
C HIS A 714 30.61 -16.99 -34.58
N GLN A 715 29.83 -17.98 -34.12
CA GLN A 715 28.44 -18.18 -34.54
C GLN A 715 27.46 -17.40 -33.66
N LEU A 716 27.84 -17.12 -32.41
CA LEU A 716 27.05 -16.39 -31.43
C LEU A 716 26.90 -14.90 -31.79
N SER A 717 25.73 -14.37 -31.45
CA SER A 717 25.35 -12.97 -31.61
C SER A 717 24.71 -12.46 -30.33
N VAL A 718 24.87 -11.17 -30.09
CA VAL A 718 24.29 -10.43 -28.96
C VAL A 718 23.27 -9.47 -29.52
N GLY A 719 22.10 -9.36 -28.91
CA GLY A 719 21.07 -8.43 -29.34
C GLY A 719 20.31 -7.76 -28.20
N LEU A 720 19.51 -6.79 -28.61
CA LEU A 720 18.49 -6.12 -27.81
C LEU A 720 17.14 -6.29 -28.53
N GLY A 721 16.15 -6.81 -27.81
CA GLY A 721 14.83 -7.12 -28.35
C GLY A 721 13.71 -6.56 -27.50
N VAL A 722 12.52 -6.51 -28.11
CA VAL A 722 11.26 -6.25 -27.42
C VAL A 722 10.67 -7.58 -26.95
N TYR A 723 10.18 -7.61 -25.72
CA TYR A 723 9.53 -8.77 -25.14
C TYR A 723 8.33 -9.22 -25.98
N ASN A 724 8.25 -10.51 -26.29
CA ASN A 724 7.26 -11.04 -27.23
C ASN A 724 5.90 -11.24 -26.55
N THR A 725 5.14 -10.14 -26.46
CA THR A 725 3.75 -10.16 -26.01
C THR A 725 2.81 -10.15 -27.24
N PRO A 726 1.55 -10.61 -27.10
CA PRO A 726 0.55 -10.49 -28.15
C PRO A 726 0.38 -9.05 -28.67
N ALA A 727 0.41 -8.04 -27.81
CA ALA A 727 0.38 -6.63 -28.23
C ALA A 727 1.64 -6.24 -29.01
N ALA A 728 2.83 -6.52 -28.47
CA ALA A 728 4.10 -6.17 -29.12
C ALA A 728 4.20 -6.83 -30.50
N LEU A 729 3.82 -8.10 -30.64
CA LEU A 729 3.81 -8.80 -31.93
C LEU A 729 2.81 -8.18 -32.91
N MET A 730 1.61 -7.83 -32.43
CA MET A 730 0.57 -7.22 -33.25
C MET A 730 0.99 -5.84 -33.79
N PHE A 731 1.62 -5.00 -32.98
CA PHE A 731 1.96 -3.62 -33.35
C PHE A 731 3.36 -3.46 -33.93
N LEU A 732 4.35 -4.21 -33.44
CA LEU A 732 5.76 -4.07 -33.80
C LEU A 732 6.27 -5.21 -34.71
N GLY A 733 5.54 -6.33 -34.83
CA GLY A 733 6.00 -7.48 -35.63
C GLY A 733 6.21 -7.16 -37.12
N ARG A 734 5.44 -6.22 -37.69
CA ARG A 734 5.64 -5.74 -39.06
C ARG A 734 6.90 -4.87 -39.23
N LYS A 735 7.35 -4.24 -38.14
CA LYS A 735 8.45 -3.28 -38.11
C LYS A 735 9.78 -3.96 -37.76
N LEU A 736 9.78 -4.77 -36.69
CA LEU A 736 10.96 -5.45 -36.14
C LEU A 736 11.09 -6.92 -36.59
N GLY A 737 10.12 -7.43 -37.35
CA GLY A 737 10.05 -8.85 -37.71
C GLY A 737 9.49 -9.74 -36.59
N PRO A 738 9.34 -11.05 -36.84
CA PRO A 738 8.70 -11.98 -35.90
C PRO A 738 9.49 -12.22 -34.61
N GLN A 739 10.80 -11.94 -34.61
CA GLN A 739 11.65 -12.01 -33.41
C GLN A 739 11.65 -10.71 -32.59
N LEU A 740 10.99 -9.64 -33.06
CA LEU A 740 10.90 -8.33 -32.37
C LEU A 740 12.26 -7.75 -31.94
N ARG A 741 13.29 -8.00 -32.73
CA ARG A 741 14.67 -7.58 -32.47
C ARG A 741 14.90 -6.14 -32.90
N ILE A 742 15.43 -5.32 -32.00
CA ILE A 742 15.80 -3.93 -32.29
C ILE A 742 17.16 -3.89 -32.99
N PHE A 743 18.16 -4.55 -32.42
CA PHE A 743 19.50 -4.58 -32.95
C PHE A 743 20.26 -5.82 -32.50
N SER A 744 21.22 -6.27 -33.30
CA SER A 744 22.18 -7.30 -32.91
C SER A 744 23.52 -7.14 -33.59
N ALA A 745 24.58 -7.58 -32.91
CA ALA A 745 25.93 -7.66 -33.42
C ALA A 745 26.52 -9.05 -33.17
N LYS A 746 27.56 -9.42 -33.92
CA LYS A 746 28.30 -10.66 -33.67
C LYS A 746 29.05 -10.56 -32.35
N LEU A 747 29.10 -11.64 -31.57
CA LEU A 747 29.80 -11.68 -30.28
C LEU A 747 31.28 -11.26 -30.41
N MET A 748 31.90 -11.58 -31.55
CA MET A 748 33.31 -11.29 -31.84
C MET A 748 33.56 -9.87 -32.38
N ASP A 749 32.52 -9.04 -32.53
CA ASP A 749 32.68 -7.64 -32.95
C ASP A 749 33.15 -6.78 -31.77
N GLU A 750 34.46 -6.49 -31.72
CA GLU A 750 35.07 -5.67 -30.67
C GLU A 750 34.64 -4.21 -30.65
N THR A 751 34.03 -3.73 -31.74
CA THR A 751 33.59 -2.33 -31.85
C THR A 751 32.21 -2.12 -31.27
N LEU A 752 31.37 -3.16 -31.27
CA LEU A 752 29.98 -3.10 -30.82
C LEU A 752 29.70 -3.95 -29.58
N VAL A 753 30.55 -4.95 -29.28
CA VAL A 753 30.33 -5.89 -28.17
C VAL A 753 31.56 -5.97 -27.25
N HIS A 754 31.39 -5.50 -26.02
CA HIS A 754 32.38 -5.67 -24.96
C HIS A 754 31.92 -6.75 -23.98
N VAL A 755 32.86 -7.58 -23.52
CA VAL A 755 32.63 -8.60 -22.50
C VAL A 755 33.59 -8.33 -21.35
N LEU A 756 33.06 -8.24 -20.14
CA LEU A 756 33.80 -7.86 -18.95
C LEU A 756 33.60 -8.90 -17.83
N PRO A 757 34.61 -9.12 -16.97
CA PRO A 757 34.42 -9.96 -15.80
C PRO A 757 33.37 -9.33 -14.87
N GLU A 758 32.34 -10.08 -14.49
CA GLU A 758 31.38 -9.66 -13.46
C GLU A 758 31.77 -10.33 -12.14
N GLN A 759 32.00 -9.54 -11.10
CA GLN A 759 32.20 -10.06 -9.76
C GLN A 759 30.85 -10.36 -9.11
N LEU A 760 30.80 -11.41 -8.28
CA LEU A 760 29.64 -11.64 -7.42
C LEU A 760 29.40 -10.39 -6.56
N LEU A 761 28.13 -10.00 -6.45
CA LEU A 761 27.75 -8.93 -5.53
C LEU A 761 28.27 -9.30 -4.14
N PRO A 762 29.09 -8.47 -3.49
CA PRO A 762 29.70 -8.83 -2.21
C PRO A 762 28.70 -9.42 -1.24
N LEU A 763 29.06 -10.55 -0.62
CA LEU A 763 28.27 -11.18 0.45
C LEU A 763 27.98 -10.23 1.63
N LYS A 764 28.66 -9.07 1.69
CA LYS A 764 28.45 -7.98 2.66
C LYS A 764 27.43 -6.91 2.21
N TYR A 765 27.10 -6.84 0.91
CA TYR A 765 25.92 -6.12 0.40
C TYR A 765 24.68 -7.02 0.36
N SER A 766 24.84 -8.30 0.69
CA SER A 766 23.74 -9.12 1.19
C SER A 766 23.09 -8.40 2.37
N PHE A 767 21.77 -8.50 2.47
CA PHE A 767 21.07 -8.17 3.71
C PHE A 767 21.90 -8.69 4.87
N PRO A 768 22.54 -7.82 5.68
CA PRO A 768 23.16 -8.31 6.87
C PRO A 768 22.06 -8.99 7.63
N SER A 769 22.28 -10.24 7.99
CA SER A 769 21.56 -10.82 9.10
C SER A 769 21.87 -9.87 10.26
N SER A 770 20.97 -8.94 10.55
CA SER A 770 20.79 -8.48 11.90
C SER A 770 20.31 -9.72 12.65
N ARG A 771 21.26 -10.64 12.90
CA ARG A 771 21.19 -11.48 14.09
C ARG A 771 20.83 -10.47 15.17
N PRO A 772 19.70 -10.65 15.89
CA PRO A 772 19.46 -9.81 17.03
C PRO A 772 20.74 -9.85 17.83
N SER A 773 21.41 -8.71 17.96
CA SER A 773 22.50 -8.59 18.90
C SER A 773 21.88 -9.03 20.22
N ASN A 774 22.34 -10.15 20.76
CA ASN A 774 21.85 -10.71 22.01
C ASN A 774 22.07 -9.77 23.22
N SER A 775 22.45 -8.52 23.00
CA SER A 775 22.38 -7.42 23.95
C SER A 775 20.98 -6.78 23.92
N VAL A 776 19.96 -7.56 24.24
CA VAL A 776 18.72 -6.99 24.79
C VAL A 776 18.89 -7.12 26.29
N GLU A 777 19.06 -5.98 26.97
CA GLU A 777 18.87 -5.91 28.41
C GLU A 777 17.52 -6.57 28.72
N SER A 778 17.56 -7.63 29.52
CA SER A 778 16.43 -8.45 29.95
C SER A 778 15.31 -7.58 30.54
N ALA A 779 14.44 -7.03 29.69
CA ALA A 779 13.12 -6.61 30.09
C ALA A 779 12.38 -7.89 30.48
N ALA A 780 11.85 -7.93 31.71
CA ALA A 780 11.15 -9.08 32.26
C ALA A 780 10.12 -9.62 31.24
N THR A 781 10.35 -10.83 30.73
CA THR A 781 9.41 -11.50 29.83
C THR A 781 8.12 -11.80 30.59
N ASN A 782 6.99 -11.29 30.09
CA ASN A 782 5.67 -11.57 30.67
C ASN A 782 5.14 -12.96 30.27
N MET A 783 5.80 -13.65 29.33
CA MET A 783 5.46 -15.02 28.94
C MET A 783 6.01 -16.04 29.94
N LEU A 784 5.16 -16.98 30.34
CA LEU A 784 5.54 -18.04 31.28
C LEU A 784 6.26 -19.19 30.55
N THR A 785 7.42 -19.61 31.06
CA THR A 785 8.22 -20.70 30.46
C THR A 785 8.60 -21.79 31.48
N GLN A 786 7.61 -22.42 32.11
CA GLN A 786 7.85 -23.32 33.24
C GLN A 786 7.92 -24.82 32.90
N ILE A 787 7.54 -25.21 31.68
CA ILE A 787 7.48 -26.63 31.29
C ILE A 787 8.75 -27.04 30.55
N GLY A 788 9.24 -26.19 29.64
CA GLY A 788 10.50 -26.39 28.96
C GLY A 788 10.72 -25.46 27.78
N GLU A 789 11.37 -25.97 26.73
CA GLU A 789 11.80 -25.17 25.58
C GLU A 789 10.86 -25.36 24.39
N SER A 790 10.39 -24.25 23.82
CA SER A 790 9.58 -24.21 22.61
C SER A 790 10.47 -24.15 21.36
N GLY A 791 10.20 -25.00 20.38
CA GLY A 791 10.87 -25.00 19.08
C GLY A 791 10.29 -23.99 18.09
N MET A 792 10.69 -24.13 16.82
CA MET A 792 10.13 -23.36 15.71
C MET A 792 8.66 -23.72 15.46
N ALA A 793 7.94 -22.80 14.81
CA ALA A 793 6.59 -23.03 14.33
C ALA A 793 6.65 -23.72 12.95
N SER A 794 6.54 -25.04 12.96
CA SER A 794 6.46 -25.85 11.74
C SER A 794 5.17 -25.54 10.99
N VAL A 795 5.29 -25.02 9.78
CA VAL A 795 4.19 -24.71 8.87
C VAL A 795 3.99 -25.90 7.96
N GLU A 796 2.78 -26.46 7.98
CA GLU A 796 2.35 -27.51 7.07
C GLU A 796 1.38 -26.88 6.05
N LEU A 797 1.63 -27.11 4.77
CA LEU A 797 0.74 -26.74 3.69
C LEU A 797 -0.28 -27.86 3.43
N ASP A 798 -1.33 -27.58 2.67
CA ASP A 798 -2.29 -28.59 2.25
C ASP A 798 -1.73 -29.49 1.15
N GLU A 799 -2.52 -30.47 0.70
CA GLU A 799 -2.09 -31.45 -0.30
C GLU A 799 -1.71 -30.82 -1.66
N GLN A 800 -2.17 -29.59 -1.91
CA GLN A 800 -1.86 -28.80 -3.10
C GLN A 800 -0.71 -27.81 -2.87
N TYR A 801 -0.19 -27.71 -1.63
CA TYR A 801 0.83 -26.76 -1.22
C TYR A 801 0.45 -25.28 -1.40
N GLU A 802 -0.85 -24.96 -1.46
CA GLU A 802 -1.36 -23.61 -1.72
C GLU A 802 -1.78 -22.89 -0.43
N LEU A 803 -2.29 -23.64 0.55
CA LEU A 803 -2.87 -23.12 1.78
C LEU A 803 -2.12 -23.66 2.99
N ILE A 804 -1.97 -22.84 4.03
CA ILE A 804 -1.49 -23.32 5.32
C ILE A 804 -2.56 -24.21 5.95
N SER A 805 -2.26 -25.49 6.10
CA SER A 805 -3.13 -26.48 6.73
C SER A 805 -2.99 -26.44 8.25
N THR A 806 -1.75 -26.46 8.76
CA THR A 806 -1.45 -26.44 10.20
C THR A 806 -0.20 -25.61 10.54
N LEU A 807 -0.16 -25.16 11.80
CA LEU A 807 0.99 -24.58 12.48
C LEU A 807 1.27 -25.42 13.73
N THR A 808 2.45 -26.02 13.80
CA THR A 808 2.83 -26.95 14.86
C THR A 808 4.02 -26.43 15.64
N ILE A 809 3.90 -26.31 16.96
CA ILE A 809 5.05 -26.01 17.84
C ILE A 809 5.31 -27.19 18.75
N ARG A 810 6.57 -27.63 18.77
CA ARG A 810 7.07 -28.66 19.69
C ARG A 810 7.57 -28.01 20.98
N VAL A 811 7.14 -28.54 22.12
CA VAL A 811 7.66 -28.19 23.45
C VAL A 811 8.42 -29.37 24.01
N SER A 812 9.74 -29.22 24.13
CA SER A 812 10.61 -30.19 24.79
C SER A 812 10.53 -29.98 26.29
N ILE A 813 10.12 -31.00 27.03
CA ILE A 813 9.90 -30.89 28.48
C ILE A 813 11.25 -31.00 29.19
N THR A 814 11.65 -29.95 29.89
CA THR A 814 12.90 -29.91 30.66
C THR A 814 12.65 -29.81 32.16
N ASP A 815 11.47 -29.36 32.59
CA ASP A 815 11.10 -29.32 34.01
C ASP A 815 10.89 -30.74 34.58
N GLU A 816 11.60 -31.06 35.66
CA GLU A 816 11.58 -32.39 36.27
C GLU A 816 10.20 -32.82 36.77
N SER A 817 9.39 -31.89 37.27
CA SER A 817 8.05 -32.21 37.80
C SER A 817 7.08 -32.50 36.66
N SER A 818 7.16 -31.74 35.57
CA SER A 818 6.44 -32.01 34.32
C SER A 818 6.91 -33.31 33.67
N LEU A 819 8.21 -33.61 33.71
CA LEU A 819 8.76 -34.87 33.19
C LEU A 819 8.23 -36.08 33.94
N LYS A 820 8.25 -36.06 35.28
CA LYS A 820 7.69 -37.15 36.10
C LYS A 820 6.21 -37.38 35.77
N LEU A 821 5.42 -36.31 35.75
CA LEU A 821 3.98 -36.40 35.46
C LEU A 821 3.69 -36.92 34.04
N PHE A 822 4.46 -36.47 33.04
CA PHE A 822 4.22 -36.80 31.64
C PHE A 822 4.82 -38.15 31.22
N CYS A 823 5.97 -38.53 31.76
CA CYS A 823 6.73 -39.70 31.30
C CYS A 823 6.51 -40.96 32.17
N GLU A 824 5.80 -40.86 33.30
CA GLU A 824 5.50 -42.01 34.15
C GLU A 824 4.74 -43.11 33.37
N VAL A 825 5.16 -44.36 33.59
CA VAL A 825 4.63 -45.53 32.87
C VAL A 825 3.15 -45.70 33.18
N GLY A 826 2.29 -45.65 32.15
CA GLY A 826 0.83 -45.72 32.31
C GLY A 826 0.14 -44.37 32.53
N SER A 827 0.89 -43.26 32.65
CA SER A 827 0.31 -41.91 32.75
C SER A 827 -0.51 -41.55 31.51
N LYS A 828 -1.70 -40.98 31.74
CA LYS A 828 -2.56 -40.35 30.72
C LYS A 828 -2.55 -38.82 30.81
N ALA A 829 -1.60 -38.24 31.55
CA ALA A 829 -1.51 -36.79 31.68
C ALA A 829 -1.21 -36.17 30.32
N GLU A 830 -2.04 -35.20 29.92
CA GLU A 830 -1.88 -34.39 28.71
C GLU A 830 -1.98 -32.91 29.09
N PRO A 831 -1.25 -32.03 28.40
CA PRO A 831 -1.33 -30.60 28.67
C PRO A 831 -2.70 -30.05 28.27
N LYS A 832 -3.32 -29.27 29.15
CA LYS A 832 -4.53 -28.52 28.80
C LYS A 832 -4.14 -27.25 28.04
N ILE A 833 -4.75 -27.04 26.87
CA ILE A 833 -4.49 -25.86 26.04
C ILE A 833 -5.60 -24.83 26.19
N THR A 834 -5.23 -23.57 26.34
CA THR A 834 -6.15 -22.43 26.34
C THR A 834 -5.57 -21.29 25.50
N GLN A 835 -6.37 -20.67 24.65
CA GLN A 835 -5.93 -19.51 23.88
C GLN A 835 -6.03 -18.23 24.73
N LEU A 836 -4.93 -17.50 24.87
CA LEU A 836 -4.87 -16.26 25.64
C LEU A 836 -5.13 -15.02 24.78
N SER A 837 -4.63 -15.04 23.55
CA SER A 837 -4.70 -13.95 22.60
C SER A 837 -4.65 -14.50 21.16
N PRO A 838 -4.86 -13.68 20.11
CA PRO A 838 -4.92 -14.15 18.73
C PRO A 838 -3.78 -15.11 18.30
N CYS A 839 -2.56 -14.87 18.78
CA CYS A 839 -1.33 -15.58 18.42
C CYS A 839 -0.72 -16.37 19.59
N VAL A 840 -1.24 -16.28 20.82
CA VAL A 840 -0.63 -16.92 22.00
C VAL A 840 -1.53 -17.97 22.62
N LEU A 841 -0.99 -19.19 22.74
CA LEU A 841 -1.61 -20.31 23.45
C LEU A 841 -0.87 -20.57 24.77
N ARG A 842 -1.61 -21.05 25.77
CA ARG A 842 -1.10 -21.50 27.05
C ARG A 842 -1.29 -23.00 27.20
N ALA A 843 -0.20 -23.71 27.47
CA ALA A 843 -0.19 -25.10 27.86
C ALA A 843 -0.04 -25.23 29.38
N THR A 844 -0.91 -26.01 30.01
CA THR A 844 -0.87 -26.30 31.45
C THR A 844 -0.67 -27.79 31.68
N LEU A 845 0.41 -28.17 32.37
CA LEU A 845 0.74 -29.55 32.71
C LEU A 845 0.97 -29.68 34.21
N GLY A 846 -0.02 -30.25 34.91
CA GLY A 846 -0.03 -30.26 36.37
C GLY A 846 -0.12 -28.84 36.93
N ARG A 847 0.91 -28.40 37.67
CA ARG A 847 1.02 -27.03 38.23
C ARG A 847 1.87 -26.09 37.39
N LYS A 848 2.45 -26.58 36.29
CA LYS A 848 3.39 -25.83 35.44
C LYS A 848 2.67 -25.26 34.23
N ILE A 849 3.05 -24.05 33.84
CA ILE A 849 2.42 -23.28 32.76
C ILE A 849 3.47 -22.83 31.75
N GLN A 850 3.13 -22.95 30.47
CA GLN A 850 3.95 -22.51 29.35
C GLN A 850 3.11 -21.68 28.37
N ASP A 851 3.55 -20.47 28.05
CA ASP A 851 2.99 -19.63 27.01
C ASP A 851 3.79 -19.81 25.71
N ILE A 852 3.08 -19.87 24.58
CA ILE A 852 3.61 -20.21 23.27
C ILE A 852 3.05 -19.23 22.25
N ALA A 853 3.94 -18.44 21.64
CA ALA A 853 3.58 -17.42 20.66
C ALA A 853 3.83 -17.94 19.24
N TYR A 854 2.77 -17.98 18.44
CA TYR A 854 2.80 -18.31 17.02
C TYR A 854 3.09 -17.06 16.17
N PRO A 855 3.70 -17.20 14.97
CA PRO A 855 4.02 -16.08 14.09
C PRO A 855 2.81 -15.48 13.36
N PHE A 856 1.63 -16.09 13.50
CA PHE A 856 0.39 -15.71 12.84
C PHE A 856 -0.81 -16.04 13.75
N PRO A 857 -1.96 -15.34 13.64
CA PRO A 857 -3.16 -15.69 14.40
C PRO A 857 -3.61 -17.14 14.20
N VAL A 858 -4.08 -17.81 15.26
CA VAL A 858 -4.43 -19.24 15.25
C VAL A 858 -5.82 -19.53 15.80
N ILE A 859 -6.35 -20.69 15.41
CA ILE A 859 -7.58 -21.27 15.96
C ILE A 859 -7.22 -22.18 17.12
N GLY A 860 -7.27 -21.65 18.34
CA GLY A 860 -6.88 -22.35 19.57
C GLY A 860 -8.03 -23.06 20.30
N SER A 861 -9.28 -22.92 19.84
CA SER A 861 -10.45 -23.64 20.39
C SER A 861 -10.49 -25.13 20.02
N LEU A 862 -9.79 -25.53 18.96
CA LEU A 862 -9.72 -26.91 18.47
C LEU A 862 -8.26 -27.37 18.30
N PRO A 863 -7.43 -27.32 19.36
CA PRO A 863 -6.04 -27.72 19.25
C PRO A 863 -5.93 -29.25 19.18
N GLN A 864 -5.04 -29.76 18.33
CA GLN A 864 -4.66 -31.17 18.33
C GLN A 864 -3.32 -31.32 19.07
N LEU A 865 -3.27 -32.30 19.98
CA LEU A 865 -2.08 -32.60 20.76
C LEU A 865 -1.45 -33.91 20.31
N ARG A 866 -0.11 -33.93 20.24
CA ARG A 866 0.66 -35.15 20.00
C ARG A 866 1.75 -35.28 21.04
N GLY A 867 1.68 -36.30 21.89
CA GLY A 867 2.65 -36.52 22.97
C GLY A 867 3.65 -37.62 22.65
N ALA A 868 4.94 -37.37 22.88
CA ALA A 868 6.01 -38.35 22.76
C ALA A 868 6.70 -38.55 24.11
N ARG A 869 6.13 -39.42 24.96
CA ARG A 869 6.57 -39.63 26.36
C ARG A 869 8.01 -40.14 26.47
N LYS A 870 8.42 -41.08 25.61
CA LYS A 870 9.81 -41.61 25.59
C LYS A 870 10.83 -40.54 25.19
N SER A 871 10.47 -39.69 24.24
CA SER A 871 11.31 -38.62 23.70
C SER A 871 11.13 -37.28 24.42
N ARG A 872 10.33 -37.26 25.50
CA ARG A 872 10.15 -36.12 26.44
C ARG A 872 9.65 -34.81 25.79
N TYR A 873 8.71 -34.90 24.85
CA TYR A 873 8.10 -33.71 24.25
C TYR A 873 6.61 -33.88 23.96
N PHE A 874 5.93 -32.76 23.71
CA PHE A 874 4.61 -32.73 23.09
C PHE A 874 4.55 -31.67 21.99
N GLU A 875 3.66 -31.84 21.03
CA GLU A 875 3.38 -30.92 19.94
C GLU A 875 1.97 -30.35 20.09
N ILE A 876 1.84 -29.05 19.82
CA ILE A 876 0.55 -28.36 19.72
C ILE A 876 0.34 -27.98 18.26
N ILE A 877 -0.66 -28.61 17.65
CA ILE A 877 -1.02 -28.46 16.25
C ILE A 877 -2.30 -27.61 16.19
N VAL A 878 -2.24 -26.49 15.49
CA VAL A 878 -3.37 -25.58 15.30
C VAL A 878 -3.50 -25.15 13.85
N ARG A 879 -4.63 -24.56 13.48
CA ARG A 879 -4.84 -23.98 12.15
C ARG A 879 -4.64 -22.48 12.18
N PRO A 880 -4.21 -21.85 11.08
CA PRO A 880 -4.20 -20.39 10.99
C PRO A 880 -5.63 -19.86 11.07
N SER A 881 -5.81 -18.76 11.80
CA SER A 881 -7.08 -18.01 11.84
C SER A 881 -7.00 -16.85 10.86
N ARG A 882 -8.05 -16.71 10.05
CA ARG A 882 -8.23 -15.62 9.09
C ARG A 882 -9.64 -15.06 9.17
N SER A 883 -9.91 -13.97 8.46
CA SER A 883 -11.25 -13.36 8.38
C SER A 883 -12.35 -14.40 8.23
N LEU A 884 -13.42 -14.22 9.00
CA LEU A 884 -14.61 -15.08 9.07
C LEU A 884 -14.41 -16.47 9.72
N LEU A 885 -13.19 -16.93 10.00
CA LEU A 885 -12.95 -18.15 10.78
C LEU A 885 -13.03 -17.90 12.30
N ALA A 886 -13.03 -18.95 13.12
CA ALA A 886 -13.12 -18.82 14.58
C ALA A 886 -11.80 -18.29 15.19
N ASP A 887 -11.89 -17.85 16.45
CA ASP A 887 -10.77 -17.36 17.26
C ASP A 887 -9.86 -16.33 16.55
N GLY A 888 -8.54 -16.39 16.78
CA GLY A 888 -7.59 -15.43 16.24
C GLY A 888 -8.00 -14.00 16.58
N MET A 889 -8.05 -13.13 15.57
CA MET A 889 -8.49 -11.74 15.75
C MET A 889 -9.97 -11.61 16.15
N LYS A 890 -10.82 -12.64 15.98
CA LYS A 890 -12.20 -12.54 16.49
C LYS A 890 -12.30 -12.56 18.01
N LEU A 891 -11.24 -12.97 18.71
CA LEU A 891 -11.17 -12.84 20.18
C LEU A 891 -11.28 -11.38 20.61
N ASN A 892 -10.62 -10.48 19.87
CA ASN A 892 -10.78 -9.04 19.96
C ASN A 892 -10.40 -8.40 18.60
N PRO A 893 -11.39 -8.07 17.74
CA PRO A 893 -11.11 -7.50 16.42
C PRO A 893 -10.71 -6.02 16.47
N PHE A 894 -10.79 -5.39 17.65
CA PHE A 894 -10.54 -3.97 17.89
C PHE A 894 -9.36 -3.76 18.87
N PRO A 895 -8.20 -4.42 18.71
CA PRO A 895 -7.19 -4.38 19.74
C PRO A 895 -6.58 -2.98 19.87
N VAL A 896 -6.39 -2.58 21.13
CA VAL A 896 -5.53 -1.47 21.54
C VAL A 896 -4.24 -2.09 22.06
N ILE A 897 -3.13 -1.70 21.46
CA ILE A 897 -1.84 -2.34 21.68
C ILE A 897 -0.95 -1.44 22.53
N ASN A 898 -0.30 -2.04 23.51
CA ASN A 898 0.75 -1.42 24.29
C ASN A 898 2.11 -1.71 23.69
N ALA A 899 2.64 -0.78 22.91
CA ALA A 899 4.00 -0.86 22.38
C ALA A 899 4.93 -0.05 23.27
N LYS A 900 5.68 -0.71 24.16
CA LYS A 900 6.67 -0.07 25.07
C LYS A 900 6.10 1.09 25.90
N GLY A 901 4.86 0.94 26.39
CA GLY A 901 4.18 1.97 27.18
C GLY A 901 3.37 2.98 26.36
N LEU A 902 3.40 2.88 25.03
CA LEU A 902 2.60 3.71 24.12
C LEU A 902 1.35 2.94 23.66
N LEU A 903 0.18 3.46 24.02
CA LEU A 903 -1.11 2.87 23.66
C LEU A 903 -1.63 3.47 22.36
N HIS A 904 -2.07 2.60 21.45
CA HIS A 904 -2.66 3.01 20.18
C HIS A 904 -3.66 1.95 19.66
N PRO A 905 -4.68 2.34 18.89
CA PRO A 905 -5.56 1.39 18.24
C PRO A 905 -4.82 0.73 17.06
N TRP A 906 -5.00 -0.57 16.88
CA TRP A 906 -4.28 -1.31 15.84
C TRP A 906 -5.09 -1.49 14.54
N SER A 907 -6.39 -1.76 14.64
CA SER A 907 -7.28 -2.00 13.48
C SER A 907 -8.13 -0.81 13.06
N ILE A 908 -8.10 0.28 13.84
CA ILE A 908 -8.90 1.48 13.61
C ILE A 908 -7.95 2.67 13.56
N HIS A 909 -8.00 3.43 12.47
CA HIS A 909 -7.15 4.61 12.31
C HIS A 909 -7.58 5.75 13.25
N ARG A 910 -6.61 6.56 13.70
CA ARG A 910 -6.83 7.74 14.52
C ARG A 910 -7.41 8.92 13.73
N VAL A 911 -8.12 9.80 14.44
CA VAL A 911 -8.65 11.07 13.89
C VAL A 911 -8.50 12.20 14.91
N ASN A 912 -8.24 13.41 14.44
CA ASN A 912 -8.29 14.61 15.26
C ASN A 912 -9.69 15.25 15.15
N LEU A 913 -10.57 15.00 16.12
CA LEU A 913 -11.96 15.44 16.04
C LEU A 913 -12.14 16.96 15.93
N SER A 914 -11.17 17.77 16.40
CA SER A 914 -11.28 19.24 16.31
C SER A 914 -11.08 19.77 14.90
N THR A 915 -10.37 19.04 14.03
CA THR A 915 -10.13 19.47 12.63
C THR A 915 -11.19 18.94 11.66
N LEU A 916 -12.02 17.98 12.07
CA LEU A 916 -13.05 17.40 11.22
C LEU A 916 -14.29 18.30 11.11
N PRO A 917 -14.78 18.62 9.90
CA PRO A 917 -16.00 19.40 9.70
C PRO A 917 -17.24 18.73 10.31
N ILE A 918 -18.15 19.53 10.87
CA ILE A 918 -19.41 19.06 11.45
C ILE A 918 -20.48 18.93 10.37
N LEU A 919 -21.29 17.88 10.42
CA LEU A 919 -22.49 17.69 9.61
C LEU A 919 -23.66 18.50 10.20
N ASP A 920 -24.28 19.35 9.38
CA ASP A 920 -25.55 19.99 9.72
C ASP A 920 -26.72 19.02 9.52
N VAL A 921 -27.10 18.36 10.60
CA VAL A 921 -28.17 17.36 10.63
C VAL A 921 -29.57 17.91 10.32
N ASN A 922 -29.77 19.24 10.38
CA ASN A 922 -31.08 19.85 10.13
C ASN A 922 -31.39 19.99 8.63
N LYS A 923 -30.47 19.59 7.75
CA LYS A 923 -30.61 19.72 6.30
C LYS A 923 -31.44 18.57 5.72
N GLU A 924 -32.46 18.91 4.93
CA GLU A 924 -33.41 17.94 4.36
C GLU A 924 -32.77 16.84 3.49
N ARG A 925 -31.60 17.14 2.89
CA ARG A 925 -30.88 16.24 1.99
C ARG A 925 -30.02 15.20 2.71
N VAL A 926 -29.78 15.30 4.02
CA VAL A 926 -28.89 14.36 4.74
C VAL A 926 -29.37 12.91 4.62
N LYS A 927 -30.69 12.69 4.68
CA LYS A 927 -31.29 11.35 4.56
C LYS A 927 -31.02 10.65 3.23
N THR A 928 -30.76 11.39 2.14
CA THR A 928 -30.66 10.81 0.79
C THR A 928 -29.33 10.09 0.57
N TRP A 929 -28.28 10.49 1.28
CA TRP A 929 -26.93 9.92 1.12
C TRP A 929 -26.42 9.24 2.39
N LEU A 930 -26.74 9.76 3.60
CA LEU A 930 -26.15 9.25 4.85
C LEU A 930 -26.65 7.85 5.21
N ASN A 931 -27.95 7.58 5.10
CA ASN A 931 -28.49 6.25 5.40
C ASN A 931 -27.96 5.17 4.42
N PRO A 932 -27.92 5.40 3.09
CA PRO A 932 -27.22 4.51 2.17
C PRO A 932 -25.73 4.31 2.50
N HIS A 933 -25.02 5.38 2.87
CA HIS A 933 -23.60 5.32 3.24
C HIS A 933 -23.36 4.44 4.47
N VAL A 934 -24.00 4.76 5.60
CA VAL A 934 -23.84 3.97 6.84
C VAL A 934 -24.37 2.55 6.65
N GLY A 935 -25.49 2.38 5.92
CA GLY A 935 -26.03 1.06 5.59
C GLY A 935 -25.12 0.20 4.72
N SER A 936 -24.20 0.82 3.96
CA SER A 936 -23.24 0.10 3.12
C SER A 936 -22.13 -0.59 3.90
N MET A 937 -22.01 -0.36 5.22
CA MET A 937 -21.02 -1.04 6.04
C MET A 937 -21.28 -2.56 6.19
N LEU A 938 -22.52 -2.99 5.92
CA LEU A 938 -22.91 -4.40 5.95
C LEU A 938 -22.58 -5.09 4.62
N SER A 939 -21.92 -6.25 4.69
CA SER A 939 -21.75 -7.13 3.54
C SER A 939 -23.08 -7.79 3.13
N SER A 940 -23.12 -8.36 1.93
CA SER A 940 -24.22 -9.20 1.47
C SER A 940 -24.44 -10.41 2.39
N ARG A 941 -23.37 -10.97 2.98
CA ARG A 941 -23.45 -12.05 3.98
C ARG A 941 -24.16 -11.52 5.23
N GLU A 942 -23.66 -10.44 5.81
CA GLU A 942 -24.19 -9.83 7.03
C GLU A 942 -25.66 -9.41 6.86
N ALA A 943 -26.01 -8.77 5.74
CA ALA A 943 -27.40 -8.43 5.42
C ALA A 943 -28.30 -9.67 5.31
N SER A 944 -27.77 -10.80 4.79
CA SER A 944 -28.48 -12.08 4.73
C SER A 944 -28.67 -12.69 6.12
N LEU A 945 -27.63 -12.66 6.96
CA LEU A 945 -27.68 -13.13 8.35
C LEU A 945 -28.70 -12.33 9.17
N LYS A 946 -28.66 -11.00 9.07
CA LYS A 946 -29.64 -10.09 9.69
C LYS A 946 -31.06 -10.43 9.26
N LYS A 947 -31.30 -10.60 7.95
CA LYS A 947 -32.63 -10.96 7.43
C LYS A 947 -33.10 -12.35 7.90
N LYS A 948 -32.17 -13.29 8.10
CA LYS A 948 -32.44 -14.64 8.59
C LYS A 948 -32.44 -14.75 10.12
N GLN A 949 -32.21 -13.65 10.84
CA GLN A 949 -32.09 -13.61 12.30
C GLN A 949 -31.05 -14.60 12.83
N ARG A 950 -29.90 -14.72 12.15
CA ARG A 950 -28.76 -15.52 12.61
C ARG A 950 -27.77 -14.64 13.36
N ALA A 951 -27.19 -15.18 14.42
CA ALA A 951 -26.23 -14.46 15.24
C ALA A 951 -24.87 -14.30 14.55
N ASP A 952 -24.33 -13.09 14.60
CA ASP A 952 -22.96 -12.73 14.23
C ASP A 952 -22.62 -11.44 14.99
N THR A 953 -21.64 -11.52 15.90
CA THR A 953 -21.35 -10.44 16.85
C THR A 953 -20.98 -9.13 16.16
N LEU A 954 -20.13 -9.19 15.13
CA LEU A 954 -19.69 -8.01 14.39
C LEU A 954 -20.85 -7.38 13.60
N MET A 955 -21.71 -8.22 12.99
CA MET A 955 -22.95 -7.75 12.37
C MET A 955 -23.86 -7.02 13.37
N PHE A 956 -24.01 -7.53 14.60
CA PHE A 956 -24.81 -6.87 15.63
C PHE A 956 -24.23 -5.51 16.03
N VAL A 957 -22.91 -5.43 16.28
CA VAL A 957 -22.22 -4.16 16.56
C VAL A 957 -22.44 -3.15 15.43
N LYS A 958 -22.27 -3.57 14.16
CA LYS A 958 -22.58 -2.73 13.00
C LYS A 958 -24.05 -2.27 13.02
N ASP A 959 -25.00 -3.13 13.34
CA ASP A 959 -26.42 -2.75 13.41
C ASP A 959 -26.73 -1.72 14.50
N THR A 960 -26.07 -1.83 15.65
CA THR A 960 -26.14 -0.83 16.73
C THR A 960 -25.53 0.50 16.29
N ILE A 961 -24.37 0.48 15.62
CA ILE A 961 -23.76 1.69 15.04
C ILE A 961 -24.72 2.32 14.01
N HIS A 962 -25.32 1.54 13.12
CA HIS A 962 -26.33 2.02 12.16
C HIS A 962 -27.48 2.73 12.87
N SER A 963 -28.00 2.10 13.93
CA SER A 963 -29.07 2.64 14.76
C SER A 963 -28.69 3.96 15.43
N ILE A 964 -27.46 4.08 15.95
CA ILE A 964 -26.96 5.33 16.55
C ILE A 964 -26.94 6.44 15.50
N PHE A 965 -26.33 6.22 14.32
CA PHE A 965 -26.25 7.23 13.27
C PHE A 965 -27.64 7.68 12.76
N VAL A 966 -28.54 6.72 12.52
CA VAL A 966 -29.90 7.00 12.05
C VAL A 966 -30.69 7.83 13.06
N ARG A 967 -30.61 7.48 14.35
CA ARG A 967 -31.37 8.16 15.40
C ARG A 967 -30.74 9.51 15.78
N ALA A 968 -29.41 9.62 15.72
CA ALA A 968 -28.69 10.87 15.92
C ALA A 968 -28.96 11.93 14.85
N THR A 969 -29.49 11.53 13.70
CA THR A 969 -29.84 12.43 12.60
C THR A 969 -31.33 12.55 12.34
N GLY A 970 -32.17 11.70 12.94
CA GLY A 970 -33.61 11.68 12.69
C GLY A 970 -34.03 11.26 11.27
N ILE A 971 -33.11 10.69 10.47
CA ILE A 971 -33.34 10.41 9.03
C ILE A 971 -34.44 9.37 8.73
N GLN A 972 -34.95 8.66 9.74
CA GLN A 972 -36.08 7.73 9.64
C GLN A 972 -37.41 8.31 10.17
N GLY A 973 -37.53 9.63 10.24
CA GLY A 973 -38.77 10.30 10.68
C GLY A 973 -38.96 10.28 12.20
N THR A 974 -37.95 9.87 12.95
CA THR A 974 -37.89 10.01 14.40
C THR A 974 -37.26 11.35 14.79
N PRO A 975 -37.65 11.98 15.92
CA PRO A 975 -36.92 13.13 16.44
C PRO A 975 -35.43 12.83 16.61
N ILE A 976 -34.57 13.85 16.51
CA ILE A 976 -33.13 13.71 16.76
C ILE A 976 -32.91 13.26 18.21
N GLN A 977 -32.17 12.16 18.37
CA GLN A 977 -31.84 11.57 19.66
C GLN A 977 -30.35 11.65 19.90
N ARG A 978 -29.91 12.14 21.07
CA ARG A 978 -28.49 12.43 21.33
C ARG A 978 -27.88 11.60 22.46
N TYR A 979 -28.61 10.68 23.06
CA TYR A 979 -28.04 9.79 24.07
C TYR A 979 -28.76 8.44 24.11
N PHE A 980 -27.96 7.38 24.23
CA PHE A 980 -28.37 6.00 23.98
C PHE A 980 -27.89 5.09 25.12
N ALA A 981 -28.79 4.27 25.62
CA ALA A 981 -28.50 3.20 26.57
C ALA A 981 -28.37 1.87 25.83
N LEU A 982 -27.23 1.19 25.95
CA LEU A 982 -27.05 -0.16 25.43
C LEU A 982 -27.70 -1.15 26.40
N LEU A 983 -28.86 -1.70 26.00
CA LEU A 983 -29.68 -2.55 26.85
C LEU A 983 -29.54 -4.01 26.42
N ASP A 984 -28.98 -4.84 27.29
CA ASP A 984 -28.91 -6.28 27.01
C ASP A 984 -30.31 -6.88 26.92
N LYS A 985 -30.60 -7.53 25.79
CA LYS A 985 -31.95 -8.01 25.50
C LYS A 985 -32.39 -9.13 26.45
N GLN A 986 -31.45 -9.94 26.93
CA GLN A 986 -31.72 -11.10 27.77
C GLN A 986 -31.96 -10.70 29.23
N THR A 987 -31.01 -9.98 29.83
CA THR A 987 -31.04 -9.57 31.25
C THR A 987 -31.86 -8.30 31.50
N LYS A 988 -32.11 -7.49 30.46
CA LYS A 988 -32.66 -6.12 30.57
C LYS A 988 -31.76 -5.17 31.35
N ASN A 989 -30.48 -5.49 31.51
CA ASN A 989 -29.51 -4.64 32.18
C ASN A 989 -28.86 -3.64 31.19
N CYS A 990 -28.38 -2.52 31.71
CA CYS A 990 -27.69 -1.48 30.96
C CYS A 990 -26.57 -0.90 31.82
N ASP A 991 -25.34 -0.99 31.35
CA ASP A 991 -24.16 -0.46 32.06
C ASP A 991 -23.38 0.59 31.25
N THR A 992 -23.86 0.94 30.06
CA THR A 992 -23.15 1.80 29.10
C THR A 992 -24.11 2.80 28.48
N ILE A 993 -23.88 4.09 28.71
CA ILE A 993 -24.58 5.19 28.02
C ILE A 993 -23.62 5.88 27.06
N LEU A 994 -24.09 6.13 25.85
CA LEU A 994 -23.40 6.92 24.83
C LEU A 994 -24.11 8.26 24.66
N PHE A 995 -23.36 9.36 24.70
CA PHE A 995 -23.82 10.71 24.38
C PHE A 995 -23.24 11.12 23.03
N VAL A 996 -24.07 11.57 22.10
CA VAL A 996 -23.67 12.02 20.76
C VAL A 996 -23.70 13.53 20.72
N ASN A 997 -22.51 14.14 20.74
CA ASN A 997 -22.39 15.58 20.64
C ASN A 997 -22.60 15.99 19.18
N ASP A 998 -21.71 15.62 18.27
CA ASP A 998 -21.78 16.04 16.87
C ASP A 998 -21.50 14.86 15.94
N LEU A 999 -21.98 14.94 14.69
CA LEU A 999 -21.53 14.07 13.61
C LEU A 999 -20.53 14.85 12.76
N ARG A 1000 -19.41 14.22 12.42
CA ARG A 1000 -18.30 14.85 11.71
C ARG A 1000 -17.90 14.04 10.47
N PHE A 1001 -17.39 14.73 9.46
CA PHE A 1001 -16.83 14.11 8.27
C PHE A 1001 -15.40 13.65 8.55
N ASP A 1002 -15.16 12.35 8.40
CA ASP A 1002 -13.82 11.78 8.35
C ASP A 1002 -13.40 11.70 6.88
N LEU A 1003 -12.86 12.83 6.43
CA LEU A 1003 -12.72 13.17 5.01
C LEU A 1003 -11.74 12.25 4.29
N ALA A 1004 -10.54 12.05 4.84
CA ALA A 1004 -9.49 11.22 4.26
C ALA A 1004 -9.85 9.72 4.21
N SER A 1005 -10.75 9.26 5.09
CA SER A 1005 -11.25 7.88 5.10
C SER A 1005 -12.62 7.72 4.42
N HIS A 1006 -13.11 8.79 3.78
CA HIS A 1006 -14.39 8.88 3.07
C HIS A 1006 -15.59 8.39 3.91
N THR A 1007 -15.61 8.70 5.20
CA THR A 1007 -16.66 8.22 6.13
C THR A 1007 -17.13 9.29 7.12
N MET A 1008 -18.01 8.88 8.05
CA MET A 1008 -18.57 9.73 9.09
C MET A 1008 -18.16 9.22 10.47
N VAL A 1009 -17.97 10.14 11.40
CA VAL A 1009 -17.65 9.86 12.81
C VAL A 1009 -18.67 10.53 13.70
N CYS A 1010 -19.11 9.82 14.73
CA CYS A 1010 -19.87 10.35 15.84
C CYS A 1010 -18.89 10.79 16.94
N ASP A 1011 -18.74 12.12 17.09
CA ASP A 1011 -18.03 12.76 18.20
C ASP A 1011 -18.94 12.73 19.42
N GLY A 1012 -18.57 11.89 20.39
CA GLY A 1012 -19.43 11.60 21.52
C GLY A 1012 -18.65 11.28 22.80
N TYR A 1013 -19.40 10.85 23.80
CA TYR A 1013 -18.89 10.51 25.12
C TYR A 1013 -19.51 9.20 25.59
N VAL A 1014 -18.72 8.38 26.28
CA VAL A 1014 -19.21 7.17 26.93
C VAL A 1014 -19.22 7.34 28.45
N LEU A 1015 -20.31 6.94 29.07
CA LEU A 1015 -20.50 6.84 30.51
C LEU A 1015 -20.72 5.37 30.90
N PRO A 1016 -19.70 4.72 31.48
CA PRO A 1016 -19.85 3.46 32.21
C PRO A 1016 -20.67 3.69 33.48
N LEU A 1017 -21.71 2.89 33.70
CA LEU A 1017 -22.57 2.96 34.88
C LEU A 1017 -22.07 2.03 35.98
N THR A 1018 -21.04 2.46 36.71
CA THR A 1018 -20.55 1.72 37.87
C THR A 1018 -21.45 1.96 39.10
N PRO A 1019 -21.51 1.02 40.07
CA PRO A 1019 -22.28 1.20 41.30
C PRO A 1019 -21.93 2.50 42.04
N ARG A 1020 -20.65 2.88 42.01
CA ARG A 1020 -20.17 4.15 42.57
C ARG A 1020 -20.84 5.35 41.88
N ILE A 1021 -20.79 5.43 40.55
CA ILE A 1021 -21.38 6.54 39.80
C ILE A 1021 -22.90 6.58 40.02
N MET A 1022 -23.56 5.42 40.03
CA MET A 1022 -25.00 5.33 40.25
C MET A 1022 -25.42 5.80 41.64
N ARG A 1023 -24.63 5.52 42.69
CA ARG A 1023 -24.85 6.07 44.03
C ARG A 1023 -24.64 7.58 44.06
N GLU A 1024 -23.56 8.08 43.46
CA GLU A 1024 -23.22 9.51 43.43
C GLU A 1024 -24.18 10.35 42.57
N LYS A 1025 -24.77 9.77 41.51
CA LYS A 1025 -25.54 10.48 40.48
C LYS A 1025 -26.96 9.97 40.28
N LYS A 1026 -27.55 9.33 41.30
CA LYS A 1026 -28.93 8.81 41.25
C LYS A 1026 -29.95 9.83 40.73
N GLN A 1027 -30.02 11.02 41.34
CA GLN A 1027 -30.97 12.06 40.94
C GLN A 1027 -30.73 12.58 39.49
N PRO A 1028 -29.49 12.95 39.09
CA PRO A 1028 -29.20 13.26 37.68
C PRO A 1028 -29.58 12.14 36.71
N PHE A 1029 -29.39 10.88 37.09
CA PHE A 1029 -29.73 9.73 36.24
C PHE A 1029 -31.24 9.57 36.08
N GLU A 1030 -32.02 9.74 37.16
CA GLU A 1030 -33.49 9.76 37.08
C GLU A 1030 -34.00 10.88 36.15
N ALA A 1031 -33.35 12.05 36.17
CA ALA A 1031 -33.65 13.14 35.24
C ALA A 1031 -33.31 12.77 33.78
N LEU A 1032 -32.19 12.05 33.56
CA LEU A 1032 -31.81 11.56 32.25
C LEU A 1032 -32.82 10.56 31.67
N LEU A 1033 -33.33 9.64 32.50
CA LEU A 1033 -34.38 8.68 32.10
C LEU A 1033 -35.66 9.40 31.68
N LYS A 1034 -36.10 10.40 32.47
CA LYS A 1034 -37.29 11.22 32.15
C LYS A 1034 -37.11 12.06 30.88
N GLY A 1035 -35.86 12.37 30.51
CA GLY A 1035 -35.53 13.11 29.30
C GLY A 1035 -35.75 12.35 27.99
N GLY A 1036 -36.08 11.05 28.05
CA GLY A 1036 -36.34 10.21 26.88
C GLY A 1036 -35.11 9.48 26.33
N ILE A 1037 -34.32 8.84 27.20
CA ILE A 1037 -33.19 8.01 26.78
C ILE A 1037 -33.64 6.92 25.78
N VAL A 1038 -32.87 6.73 24.71
CA VAL A 1038 -33.17 5.67 23.75
C VAL A 1038 -32.47 4.38 24.17
N HIS A 1039 -33.26 3.33 24.39
CA HIS A 1039 -32.72 1.99 24.59
C HIS A 1039 -32.45 1.33 23.23
N ILE A 1040 -31.18 0.99 22.97
CA ILE A 1040 -30.79 0.17 21.83
C ILE A 1040 -30.58 -1.25 22.35
N PRO A 1041 -31.37 -2.24 21.88
CA PRO A 1041 -31.21 -3.62 22.32
C PRO A 1041 -29.90 -4.19 21.77
N VAL A 1042 -29.08 -4.74 22.65
CA VAL A 1042 -27.89 -5.52 22.27
C VAL A 1042 -28.14 -7.01 22.47
N PHE A 1043 -27.47 -7.84 21.68
CA PHE A 1043 -27.65 -9.30 21.65
C PHE A 1043 -26.46 -10.04 22.28
N GLU A 1044 -26.58 -11.36 22.40
CA GLU A 1044 -25.54 -12.24 22.94
C GLU A 1044 -24.18 -11.99 22.28
N GLY A 1045 -23.15 -11.81 23.10
CA GLY A 1045 -21.78 -11.47 22.68
C GLY A 1045 -21.56 -10.02 22.22
N GLU A 1046 -22.62 -9.26 21.93
CA GLU A 1046 -22.49 -7.89 21.42
C GLU A 1046 -22.01 -6.91 22.49
N MET A 1047 -22.51 -7.02 23.74
CA MET A 1047 -22.04 -6.15 24.83
C MET A 1047 -20.54 -6.34 25.10
N GLN A 1048 -20.07 -7.58 25.10
CA GLN A 1048 -18.65 -7.90 25.20
C GLN A 1048 -17.83 -7.22 24.09
N ALA A 1049 -18.32 -7.28 22.84
CA ALA A 1049 -17.67 -6.62 21.72
C ALA A 1049 -17.67 -5.08 21.86
N TRP A 1050 -18.73 -4.48 22.42
CA TRP A 1050 -18.74 -3.06 22.77
C TRP A 1050 -17.69 -2.71 23.83
N LYS A 1051 -17.53 -3.52 24.88
CA LYS A 1051 -16.47 -3.33 25.89
C LYS A 1051 -15.07 -3.37 25.28
N GLN A 1052 -14.86 -4.21 24.26
CA GLN A 1052 -13.60 -4.26 23.49
C GLN A 1052 -13.42 -3.06 22.54
N LEU A 1053 -14.50 -2.60 21.91
CA LEU A 1053 -14.48 -1.53 20.91
C LEU A 1053 -14.32 -0.13 21.53
N LEU A 1054 -14.86 0.09 22.73
CA LEU A 1054 -14.81 1.39 23.41
C LEU A 1054 -13.38 1.92 23.61
N PRO A 1055 -12.40 1.15 24.14
CA PRO A 1055 -11.00 1.59 24.18
C PRO A 1055 -10.45 2.02 22.82
N ALA A 1056 -10.76 1.28 21.75
CA ALA A 1056 -10.29 1.62 20.40
C ALA A 1056 -10.90 2.95 19.91
N PHE A 1057 -12.18 3.22 20.21
CA PHE A 1057 -12.80 4.51 19.88
C PHE A 1057 -12.35 5.68 20.77
N VAL A 1058 -11.91 5.42 22.01
CA VAL A 1058 -11.26 6.43 22.86
C VAL A 1058 -9.88 6.76 22.30
N GLU A 1059 -9.04 5.75 22.07
CA GLU A 1059 -7.68 5.96 21.55
C GLU A 1059 -7.68 6.53 20.13
N ARG A 1060 -8.72 6.23 19.33
CA ARG A 1060 -8.91 6.81 18.00
C ARG A 1060 -8.92 8.34 18.03
N CYS A 1061 -9.52 8.98 19.03
CA CYS A 1061 -9.61 10.45 19.11
C CYS A 1061 -8.74 11.08 20.19
N ARG A 1062 -7.81 10.33 20.78
CA ARG A 1062 -6.89 10.83 21.80
C ARG A 1062 -5.88 11.80 21.17
N VAL A 1063 -5.94 13.06 21.59
CA VAL A 1063 -5.07 14.13 21.09
C VAL A 1063 -4.48 14.98 22.23
N SER A 1064 -5.31 15.47 23.16
CA SER A 1064 -4.90 16.47 24.16
C SER A 1064 -4.28 15.91 25.44
N TRP A 1065 -4.34 14.59 25.64
CA TRP A 1065 -3.92 13.93 26.88
C TRP A 1065 -3.13 12.64 26.63
N LYS A 1066 -2.33 12.25 27.63
CA LYS A 1066 -1.41 11.09 27.58
C LYS A 1066 -1.68 10.14 28.75
N HIS A 1067 -1.37 8.86 28.56
CA HIS A 1067 -1.46 7.86 29.62
C HIS A 1067 -0.31 8.01 30.62
N GLY A 1068 -0.64 8.39 31.86
CA GLY A 1068 0.33 8.58 32.93
C GLY A 1068 0.87 7.26 33.53
N PRO A 1069 1.81 7.34 34.49
CA PRO A 1069 2.37 6.17 35.18
C PRO A 1069 1.33 5.33 35.92
N ASN A 1070 0.28 5.97 36.44
CA ASN A 1070 -0.81 5.31 37.18
C ASN A 1070 -1.94 4.79 36.26
N CYS A 1071 -1.72 4.72 34.95
CA CYS A 1071 -2.71 4.22 34.01
C CYS A 1071 -3.03 2.74 34.30
N GLU A 1072 -4.31 2.42 34.50
CA GLU A 1072 -4.78 1.09 34.85
C GLU A 1072 -4.50 0.07 33.74
N TYR A 1073 -4.56 0.49 32.47
CA TYR A 1073 -4.19 -0.37 31.34
C TYR A 1073 -2.73 -0.82 31.42
N LYS A 1074 -1.83 0.09 31.83
CA LYS A 1074 -0.40 -0.20 31.97
C LYS A 1074 -0.14 -1.05 33.21
N ALA A 1075 -0.75 -0.68 34.34
CA ALA A 1075 -0.56 -1.38 35.62
C ALA A 1075 -1.09 -2.82 35.59
N GLN A 1076 -2.22 -3.06 34.93
CA GLN A 1076 -2.82 -4.39 34.83
C GLN A 1076 -2.37 -5.17 33.59
N GLY A 1077 -1.69 -4.52 32.63
CA GLY A 1077 -1.29 -5.12 31.36
C GLY A 1077 -2.46 -5.62 30.51
N ARG A 1078 -3.65 -5.05 30.69
CA ARG A 1078 -4.92 -5.57 30.14
C ARG A 1078 -5.76 -4.45 29.54
N ILE A 1079 -6.22 -4.64 28.30
CA ILE A 1079 -7.12 -3.71 27.59
C ILE A 1079 -8.16 -4.53 26.81
N PRO A 1080 -9.48 -4.28 26.98
CA PRO A 1080 -10.10 -3.45 28.02
C PRO A 1080 -9.84 -4.00 29.43
N LEU A 1081 -10.04 -3.17 30.46
CA LEU A 1081 -9.88 -3.60 31.87
C LEU A 1081 -10.86 -4.74 32.23
N THR A 1082 -12.06 -4.69 31.67
CA THR A 1082 -13.08 -5.73 31.79
C THR A 1082 -13.86 -5.87 30.49
N GLN A 1083 -14.40 -7.07 30.28
CA GLN A 1083 -15.29 -7.40 29.17
C GLN A 1083 -16.68 -7.84 29.66
N GLU A 1084 -16.85 -7.95 30.98
CA GLU A 1084 -18.07 -8.38 31.62
C GLU A 1084 -19.03 -7.20 31.77
N MET A 1085 -20.31 -7.52 31.95
CA MET A 1085 -21.35 -6.60 32.38
C MET A 1085 -21.48 -6.75 33.91
N GLU A 1086 -21.93 -5.70 34.63
CA GLU A 1086 -22.22 -5.70 36.09
C GLU A 1086 -21.08 -5.24 37.03
N GLU A 1087 -21.23 -5.36 38.36
CA GLU A 1087 -20.60 -4.49 39.38
C GLU A 1087 -19.09 -4.22 39.18
N ASP A 1088 -18.73 -2.92 39.14
CA ASP A 1088 -17.39 -2.37 38.86
C ASP A 1088 -16.81 -2.60 37.44
N ALA A 1089 -17.64 -3.02 36.46
CA ALA A 1089 -17.23 -3.22 35.07
C ALA A 1089 -17.03 -1.93 34.26
N ASP A 1090 -15.94 -1.19 34.53
CA ASP A 1090 -15.46 -0.14 33.63
C ASP A 1090 -14.40 -0.69 32.66
N PRO A 1091 -14.67 -0.73 31.34
CA PRO A 1091 -13.67 -1.20 30.38
C PRO A 1091 -12.52 -0.20 30.17
N LEU A 1092 -12.67 1.05 30.61
CA LEU A 1092 -11.76 2.16 30.33
C LEU A 1092 -10.84 2.51 31.49
N CYS A 1093 -9.60 2.91 31.18
CA CYS A 1093 -8.72 3.57 32.14
C CYS A 1093 -9.24 4.97 32.52
N SER A 1094 -8.82 5.48 33.68
CA SER A 1094 -9.23 6.81 34.15
C SER A 1094 -8.49 7.97 33.48
N CYS A 1095 -7.43 7.72 32.69
CA CYS A 1095 -6.58 8.76 32.10
C CYS A 1095 -7.36 9.77 31.22
N GLY A 1096 -8.32 9.27 30.42
CA GLY A 1096 -9.15 10.10 29.54
C GLY A 1096 -10.40 10.68 30.22
N ARG A 1097 -10.63 10.40 31.51
CA ARG A 1097 -11.86 10.76 32.19
C ARG A 1097 -11.97 12.27 32.39
N GLY A 1098 -13.10 12.85 31.98
CA GLY A 1098 -13.36 14.28 32.12
C GLY A 1098 -12.43 15.16 31.27
N LYS A 1099 -11.74 14.57 30.29
CA LYS A 1099 -10.90 15.27 29.30
C LYS A 1099 -11.71 15.54 28.04
N ASP A 1100 -11.50 16.72 27.43
CA ASP A 1100 -12.17 17.15 26.20
C ASP A 1100 -13.71 17.10 26.28
N VAL A 1101 -14.29 17.48 27.42
CA VAL A 1101 -15.74 17.34 27.73
C VAL A 1101 -16.54 18.62 27.53
N GLU A 1102 -16.04 19.58 26.75
CA GLU A 1102 -16.70 20.87 26.50
C GLU A 1102 -18.10 20.68 25.91
N GLY A 1103 -18.28 19.65 25.06
CA GLY A 1103 -19.59 19.31 24.49
C GLY A 1103 -20.62 18.84 25.52
N MET A 1104 -20.19 18.23 26.63
CA MET A 1104 -21.10 17.84 27.72
C MET A 1104 -21.71 19.05 28.43
N TYR A 1105 -20.99 20.18 28.45
CA TYR A 1105 -21.50 21.40 29.09
C TYR A 1105 -22.53 22.16 28.26
N LYS A 1106 -22.66 21.83 26.96
CA LYS A 1106 -23.64 22.45 26.05
C LYS A 1106 -25.08 21.99 26.30
N VAL A 1107 -25.27 20.84 26.96
CA VAL A 1107 -26.59 20.26 27.23
C VAL A 1107 -26.80 20.17 28.75
N GLU A 1108 -27.81 20.86 29.26
CA GLU A 1108 -28.04 20.99 30.71
C GLU A 1108 -28.11 19.64 31.44
N LEU A 1109 -28.82 18.67 30.86
CA LEU A 1109 -28.95 17.31 31.42
C LEU A 1109 -27.61 16.54 31.49
N TRP A 1110 -26.62 16.91 30.67
CA TRP A 1110 -25.35 16.19 30.55
C TRP A 1110 -24.28 16.75 31.48
N LYS A 1111 -24.38 18.04 31.87
CA LYS A 1111 -23.38 18.77 32.67
C LYS A 1111 -22.89 17.99 33.89
N LYS A 1112 -23.81 17.35 34.63
CA LYS A 1112 -23.51 16.64 35.88
C LYS A 1112 -22.69 15.34 35.68
N PHE A 1113 -22.63 14.83 34.45
CA PHE A 1113 -21.89 13.64 34.08
C PHE A 1113 -20.53 13.93 33.43
N ALA A 1114 -20.24 15.19 33.05
CA ALA A 1114 -19.00 15.56 32.36
C ALA A 1114 -17.71 15.03 33.03
N PRO A 1115 -17.55 15.04 34.38
CA PRO A 1115 -16.36 14.49 35.03
C PRO A 1115 -16.23 12.95 34.97
N TYR A 1116 -17.28 12.25 34.53
CA TYR A 1116 -17.39 10.80 34.55
C TYR A 1116 -17.48 10.18 33.16
N VAL A 1117 -17.37 10.98 32.10
CA VAL A 1117 -17.33 10.46 30.73
C VAL A 1117 -15.93 10.47 30.14
N THR A 1118 -15.75 9.67 29.09
CA THR A 1118 -14.55 9.68 28.24
C THR A 1118 -15.00 9.94 26.81
N ARG A 1119 -14.29 10.80 26.08
CA ARG A 1119 -14.60 11.12 24.67
C ARG A 1119 -14.32 9.93 23.76
N VAL A 1120 -15.18 9.71 22.77
CA VAL A 1120 -15.10 8.60 21.80
C VAL A 1120 -15.38 9.09 20.37
N ALA A 1121 -14.74 8.46 19.40
CA ALA A 1121 -15.00 8.62 17.97
C ALA A 1121 -15.61 7.36 17.37
N ILE A 1122 -16.95 7.26 17.38
CA ILE A 1122 -17.67 6.08 16.87
C ILE A 1122 -17.83 6.20 15.35
N SER A 1123 -17.35 5.22 14.56
CA SER A 1123 -17.51 5.22 13.10
C SER A 1123 -18.15 3.93 12.59
N PRO A 1124 -18.75 3.93 11.38
CA PRO A 1124 -19.09 2.70 10.68
C PRO A 1124 -17.87 1.79 10.50
N LEU A 1125 -18.11 0.47 10.51
CA LEU A 1125 -17.11 -0.57 10.28
C LEU A 1125 -17.46 -1.28 8.97
N PHE A 1126 -16.79 -0.94 7.89
CA PHE A 1126 -17.14 -1.40 6.54
C PHE A 1126 -16.71 -2.84 6.30
N ALA A 1127 -17.51 -3.56 5.50
CA ALA A 1127 -17.13 -4.85 4.98
C ALA A 1127 -15.98 -4.74 3.97
N VAL A 1128 -15.16 -5.77 3.89
CA VAL A 1128 -13.98 -5.83 3.02
C VAL A 1128 -14.38 -6.38 1.65
N SER A 1129 -14.34 -5.55 0.62
CA SER A 1129 -14.86 -5.86 -0.72
C SER A 1129 -14.23 -7.09 -1.38
N TYR A 1130 -12.95 -7.36 -1.10
CA TYR A 1130 -12.23 -8.52 -1.62
C TYR A 1130 -12.41 -9.80 -0.80
N LEU A 1131 -13.08 -9.72 0.35
CA LEU A 1131 -13.50 -10.86 1.15
C LEU A 1131 -14.98 -11.19 0.92
N GLU A 1132 -15.82 -10.16 0.87
CA GLU A 1132 -17.26 -10.30 0.76
C GLU A 1132 -17.84 -9.21 -0.16
N THR A 1133 -18.92 -9.52 -0.86
CA THR A 1133 -19.63 -8.52 -1.67
C THR A 1133 -20.32 -7.49 -0.78
N VAL A 1134 -20.08 -6.21 -1.01
CA VAL A 1134 -20.69 -5.10 -0.26
C VAL A 1134 -21.86 -4.48 -1.03
N GLY A 1135 -22.92 -4.12 -0.31
CA GLY A 1135 -24.14 -3.54 -0.90
C GLY A 1135 -25.12 -4.58 -1.47
N ARG A 1136 -26.33 -4.13 -1.77
CA ARG A 1136 -27.38 -4.94 -2.40
C ARG A 1136 -27.26 -4.74 -3.91
N ASP A 1137 -27.12 -5.81 -4.69
CA ASP A 1137 -27.25 -5.69 -6.14
C ASP A 1137 -28.74 -5.46 -6.48
N PRO A 1138 -29.17 -4.26 -6.94
CA PRO A 1138 -30.52 -4.05 -7.48
C PRO A 1138 -30.92 -5.09 -8.53
N ASP A 1139 -29.96 -5.68 -9.25
CA ASP A 1139 -30.14 -6.71 -10.28
C ASP A 1139 -29.86 -8.15 -9.81
N ALA A 1140 -29.62 -8.38 -8.51
CA ALA A 1140 -29.26 -9.73 -8.01
C ALA A 1140 -30.42 -10.71 -7.99
N HIS A 1141 -31.64 -10.24 -8.27
CA HIS A 1141 -32.71 -11.18 -8.52
C HIS A 1141 -32.57 -11.67 -9.96
N LYS A 1142 -32.08 -12.89 -10.09
CA LYS A 1142 -32.14 -13.71 -11.30
C LYS A 1142 -33.37 -14.61 -11.19
N CYS A 1143 -33.92 -15.02 -12.34
CA CYS A 1143 -34.93 -16.06 -12.34
C CYS A 1143 -34.38 -17.31 -11.60
N SER A 1144 -35.12 -17.86 -10.65
CA SER A 1144 -34.68 -19.04 -9.88
C SER A 1144 -34.32 -20.24 -10.75
N VAL A 1145 -34.88 -20.33 -11.96
CA VAL A 1145 -34.65 -21.42 -12.91
C VAL A 1145 -33.64 -21.05 -13.98
N CYS A 1146 -34.02 -20.18 -14.91
CA CYS A 1146 -33.19 -19.92 -16.10
C CYS A 1146 -32.06 -18.92 -15.87
N ARG A 1147 -31.96 -18.35 -14.65
CA ARG A 1147 -30.90 -17.42 -14.21
C ARG A 1147 -30.77 -16.12 -15.01
N LYS A 1148 -31.64 -15.86 -16.00
CA LYS A 1148 -31.66 -14.64 -16.81
C LYS A 1148 -32.12 -13.43 -15.99
N LYS A 1149 -31.50 -12.25 -16.24
CA LYS A 1149 -31.86 -10.95 -15.66
C LYS A 1149 -32.92 -10.26 -16.54
N LYS A 1150 -34.20 -10.29 -16.12
CA LYS A 1150 -35.35 -9.60 -16.74
C LYS A 1150 -36.27 -9.06 -15.63
N LYS A 1151 -37.33 -8.31 -15.96
CA LYS A 1151 -38.37 -7.86 -14.99
C LYS A 1151 -39.01 -9.10 -14.33
N LEU A 1152 -38.72 -9.35 -13.04
CA LEU A 1152 -39.09 -10.61 -12.38
C LEU A 1152 -40.40 -10.51 -11.59
N LEU A 1153 -41.22 -11.54 -11.71
CA LEU A 1153 -42.42 -11.78 -10.91
C LEU A 1153 -42.02 -12.41 -9.58
N THR A 1154 -42.39 -11.77 -8.48
CA THR A 1154 -42.12 -12.29 -7.13
C THR A 1154 -43.21 -13.30 -6.74
N CYS A 1155 -42.83 -14.44 -6.15
CA CYS A 1155 -43.82 -15.40 -5.66
C CYS A 1155 -44.77 -14.73 -4.65
N LYS A 1156 -46.07 -14.72 -4.94
CA LYS A 1156 -47.08 -14.01 -4.13
C LYS A 1156 -47.22 -14.58 -2.71
N ARG A 1157 -46.86 -15.85 -2.49
CA ARG A 1157 -46.96 -16.53 -1.20
C ARG A 1157 -45.75 -16.26 -0.31
N CYS A 1158 -44.57 -16.80 -0.66
CA CYS A 1158 -43.38 -16.72 0.19
C CYS A 1158 -42.55 -15.44 0.00
N LYS A 1159 -42.77 -14.67 -1.08
CA LYS A 1159 -41.99 -13.50 -1.51
C LYS A 1159 -40.46 -13.68 -1.59
N LYS A 1160 -39.96 -14.93 -1.51
CA LYS A 1160 -38.53 -15.29 -1.40
C LYS A 1160 -37.88 -15.67 -2.73
N VAL A 1161 -38.64 -16.23 -3.66
CA VAL A 1161 -38.15 -16.57 -5.02
C VAL A 1161 -38.81 -15.70 -6.08
N ARG A 1162 -38.10 -15.47 -7.18
CA ARG A 1162 -38.55 -14.61 -8.28
C ARG A 1162 -38.30 -15.29 -9.61
N TYR A 1163 -39.24 -15.14 -10.54
CA TYR A 1163 -39.22 -15.81 -11.83
C TYR A 1163 -39.31 -14.78 -12.95
N CYS A 1164 -38.63 -15.01 -14.08
CA CYS A 1164 -38.73 -14.11 -15.23
C CYS A 1164 -40.04 -14.29 -16.03
N SER A 1165 -40.77 -15.37 -15.78
CA SER A 1165 -42.01 -15.73 -16.44
C SER A 1165 -42.80 -16.73 -15.59
N ALA A 1166 -44.09 -16.89 -15.89
CA ALA A 1166 -44.91 -17.96 -15.30
C ALA A 1166 -44.41 -19.36 -15.69
N SER A 1167 -43.72 -19.51 -16.83
CA SER A 1167 -43.16 -20.80 -17.26
C SER A 1167 -42.03 -21.27 -16.33
N CYS A 1168 -41.05 -20.42 -16.04
CA CYS A 1168 -39.99 -20.76 -15.08
C CYS A 1168 -40.54 -20.96 -13.67
N GLN A 1169 -41.64 -20.29 -13.29
CA GLN A 1169 -42.30 -20.58 -12.02
C GLN A 1169 -42.89 -21.98 -11.98
N LYS A 1170 -43.55 -22.43 -13.05
CA LYS A 1170 -44.13 -23.78 -13.14
C LYS A 1170 -43.04 -24.86 -13.13
N GLU A 1171 -41.94 -24.62 -13.84
CA GLU A 1171 -40.79 -25.53 -13.91
C GLU A 1171 -40.13 -25.74 -12.54
N ASP A 1172 -39.92 -24.67 -11.76
CA ASP A 1172 -39.39 -24.77 -10.39
C ASP A 1172 -40.44 -25.29 -9.39
N TRP A 1173 -41.73 -25.33 -9.74
CA TRP A 1173 -42.79 -25.43 -8.76
C TRP A 1173 -42.76 -26.75 -8.00
N SER A 1174 -42.40 -27.86 -8.64
CA SER A 1174 -42.26 -29.17 -7.99
C SER A 1174 -41.21 -29.16 -6.87
N ALA A 1175 -40.07 -28.49 -7.10
CA ALA A 1175 -38.98 -28.34 -6.13
C ALA A 1175 -39.20 -27.22 -5.10
N HIS A 1176 -39.87 -26.13 -5.51
CA HIS A 1176 -40.11 -24.95 -4.69
C HIS A 1176 -41.35 -25.09 -3.79
N LYS A 1177 -42.43 -25.74 -4.25
CA LYS A 1177 -43.70 -25.87 -3.50
C LYS A 1177 -43.52 -26.41 -2.07
N PRO A 1178 -42.69 -27.43 -1.79
CA PRO A 1178 -42.47 -27.91 -0.41
C PRO A 1178 -41.78 -26.88 0.50
N LYS A 1179 -41.02 -25.95 -0.09
CA LYS A 1179 -40.23 -24.91 0.59
C LYS A 1179 -40.94 -23.54 0.63
N CYS A 1180 -42.05 -23.40 -0.09
CA CYS A 1180 -42.81 -22.16 -0.26
C CYS A 1180 -43.75 -21.89 0.93
N LYS A 1181 -43.19 -21.34 2.02
CA LYS A 1181 -43.94 -20.88 3.20
C LYS A 1181 -44.07 -19.36 3.20
N ALA A 1182 -45.25 -18.86 3.59
CA ALA A 1182 -45.59 -17.43 3.63
C ALA A 1182 -44.57 -16.62 4.43
#